data_AF-A0A2G5CVZ9-F1
#
_entry.id   AF-A0A2G5CVZ9-F1
#
_cell.length_a   1.000
_cell.length_b   1.000
_cell.length_c   1.000
_cell.angle_alpha   90.00
_cell.angle_beta   90.00
_cell.angle_gamma   90.00
#
_symmetry.space_group_name_H-M   'P 1'
#
loop_
_entity.id
_entity.type
_entity.pdbx_description
1 polymer ?
#
loop_
_entity_poly.entity_id
_entity_poly.type
_entity_poly.pdbx_seq_one_letter_code
_entity_poly.pdbx_strand_id
1 'polypeptide(L)'
;MEENRIEDEDGDVIESLTNSQHPPLPPHRKTHSYSSQQSVSSNLTTTKRNTFRKHSLDETANKNIDSFYDSSDDELFPYNKSNSSSVARSGSTGKELQEYLNQFVDPKPLSPPQPLSVPLSVPDEKDEDGGGDVNRDTGPLPEFIASGGGTGIFKVPLRAAVHPGRPPCLELRPHPFRETQVGWFLRTIASTENQLWAGQECGVRFWNFEDAYEPGCGIGSRTRRGDEDTAPFHESAPTAPTLCLIVDAGNRLIWSGHKDGRIKSWKMDQSVDDNNPFKEGFTWHAHRGPVLSMVMTSYGDVWSGSEGGVVKIWPWEAIEKSLTLTVEERHMASLAVERSYIDLKSQVTYNGVCSISGSDVRFMLSDNSRGKVWSAGHLSFALWDARTRELLKVFNIEGQIENRVDMSSLPDTSLEDEMKVKFVSASKKEKSQGTFSFFQRSRNALMGAADAVRRVAAKGAFGDDHRRTEALALTVDGMIWTGCTNGLLVQWDGNGTRLQEFQHHSSAVQSFCTFGTRIWVGYASGTVQVIDLKGNLLGGWVAHSSPIIKMAVGAGYVFSLASHGGIRGWSITSPGPIDNILRSELSAKESLYTVFENLKILTGTWNVGQGRASHDSLISWLGSVASEVGIIVVGLQEVEMGAGFLAMSAAKETVGLEGSAIGQWWLDTIGKTLDEGTTFERVGSRQLAGLLISVWVRKNLKPHVGDVDAAAVPCGFGRAIGNKGAVGLRMRVYDRMICFINCHFAAHLEAVNRRNADFDHVFRTMVFSRPSNLLSSSGMMRYLFLSCSLACSAYIFWLVHYFGLPFVLSVAAGVSSAVQMIRGANVHAEDGKPELSEADMVVFMGDFNYRLHSISYDEARDFVSQRCFDWLWERDQLRAEMKAGKVFQGMREGQILFPPTYKFERHLPGLAGYDAGEKKRIPAWCDRILYRDNRSTSSSECNLDCPIVSSILQYEARMDVTDSDHKPVRCIFSVDIARVDKSIRRQEFGKIISSHEKIRSSLEQLHYIPETIVSTNNIILQNQDMSILRITNKCGNDNVLFGVFCEGQTTVNEDGQASDHRPRGSFGFPRWLEVTPGTGIIKPGQIVEVSVRHEDFHTLEEFVDGIPQNWWCEDTRDKEVILVVSVRGSCSIETRNHRVRVRHCFSSKSGRLDSKSNNSKRTPSSVLQRSDVQPLNGSSDVVDDLRNLHSP
;
A
#
# COMPACT_ATOMS: atom_id res chain seq x y z
N MET A 1 8.99 56.75 58.43
CA MET A 1 10.23 55.95 58.39
C MET A 1 10.43 55.53 56.94
N GLU A 2 10.41 56.47 55.99
CA GLU A 2 11.38 57.57 55.77
C GLU A 2 12.73 56.98 55.33
N GLU A 3 13.18 57.11 54.08
CA GLU A 3 13.37 58.29 53.21
C GLU A 3 14.78 58.91 53.35
N ASN A 4 15.43 59.11 52.20
CA ASN A 4 16.41 60.17 51.90
C ASN A 4 17.75 60.16 52.67
N ARG A 5 18.87 60.72 52.18
CA ARG A 5 19.43 60.97 50.82
C ARG A 5 20.87 61.52 51.05
N ILE A 6 21.56 62.00 50.00
CA ILE A 6 22.60 63.07 50.04
C ILE A 6 23.97 62.58 50.60
N GLU A 7 25.00 62.41 49.73
CA GLU A 7 26.07 63.37 49.35
C GLU A 7 27.22 63.42 50.41
N ASP A 8 28.50 63.66 50.11
CA ASP A 8 29.32 63.61 48.88
C ASP A 8 30.82 63.68 49.25
N GLU A 9 31.72 63.68 48.25
CA GLU A 9 33.11 64.23 48.27
C GLU A 9 34.18 63.63 49.24
N ASP A 10 35.48 63.70 48.95
CA ASP A 10 36.19 63.51 47.66
C ASP A 10 37.65 63.03 47.93
N GLY A 11 38.39 62.61 46.89
CA GLY A 11 39.71 61.96 47.04
C GLY A 11 40.71 62.09 45.87
N ASP A 12 40.39 62.91 44.87
CA ASP A 12 41.25 63.89 44.15
C ASP A 12 42.74 63.65 43.76
N VAL A 13 43.13 64.29 42.64
CA VAL A 13 44.48 64.87 42.34
C VAL A 13 45.68 63.93 42.01
N ILE A 14 46.58 64.18 41.02
CA ILE A 14 46.73 65.11 39.84
C ILE A 14 48.00 64.64 39.05
N GLU A 15 48.47 65.04 37.85
CA GLU A 15 48.16 65.87 36.65
C GLU A 15 48.88 65.14 35.45
N SER A 16 49.10 65.55 34.19
CA SER A 16 48.85 66.71 33.29
C SER A 16 48.49 66.14 31.89
N LEU A 17 47.85 66.77 30.90
CA LEU A 17 47.64 68.16 30.45
C LEU A 17 48.77 68.86 29.66
N THR A 18 48.44 69.21 28.41
CA THR A 18 48.66 70.50 27.72
C THR A 18 47.96 70.42 26.34
N ASN A 19 46.89 71.18 26.07
CA ASN A 19 46.83 72.59 25.61
C ASN A 19 47.11 72.79 24.10
N SER A 20 46.48 73.72 23.35
CA SER A 20 45.29 74.59 23.61
C SER A 20 44.91 75.44 22.37
N GLN A 21 43.63 75.85 22.25
CA GLN A 21 43.11 77.08 21.58
C GLN A 21 43.37 77.36 20.05
N HIS A 22 42.30 77.53 19.23
CA HIS A 22 41.92 78.79 18.52
C HIS A 22 40.78 78.63 17.43
N PRO A 23 40.04 79.70 17.03
CA PRO A 23 38.93 79.75 16.03
C PRO A 23 39.39 80.29 14.62
N PRO A 24 38.57 80.67 13.58
CA PRO A 24 37.14 81.06 13.52
C PRO A 24 36.32 80.70 12.21
N LEU A 25 35.49 81.63 11.69
CA LEU A 25 34.46 81.57 10.60
C LEU A 25 34.98 81.96 9.18
N PRO A 26 34.23 81.68 8.07
CA PRO A 26 33.34 82.69 7.43
C PRO A 26 32.04 82.08 6.74
N PRO A 27 31.26 82.74 5.82
CA PRO A 27 30.18 83.69 6.16
C PRO A 27 28.83 83.64 5.35
N HIS A 28 27.86 84.52 5.71
CA HIS A 28 26.60 84.97 5.00
C HIS A 28 25.36 84.02 4.89
N ARG A 29 24.22 84.28 5.58
CA ARG A 29 23.05 85.23 5.34
C ARG A 29 22.06 84.76 4.25
N LYS A 30 20.71 84.71 4.42
CA LYS A 30 19.66 85.63 5.03
C LYS A 30 18.51 84.79 5.67
N THR A 31 17.71 85.08 6.73
CA THR A 31 16.90 86.25 7.24
C THR A 31 15.67 86.61 6.36
N HIS A 32 14.38 86.76 6.77
CA HIS A 32 13.59 87.03 8.03
C HIS A 32 12.08 86.65 7.80
N SER A 33 11.04 86.83 8.67
CA SER A 33 10.72 86.60 10.12
C SER A 33 9.20 86.90 10.44
N TYR A 34 8.66 86.57 11.65
CA TYR A 34 7.26 86.82 12.18
C TYR A 34 6.06 86.07 11.49
N SER A 35 4.82 85.90 12.03
CA SER A 35 4.31 85.67 13.42
C SER A 35 2.80 85.27 13.50
N SER A 36 2.37 84.67 14.63
CA SER A 36 1.04 84.79 15.33
C SER A 36 -0.33 84.34 14.75
N GLN A 37 -1.04 83.51 15.55
CA GLN A 37 -2.49 83.46 15.88
C GLN A 37 -3.60 82.86 14.94
N GLN A 38 -4.40 81.94 15.55
CA GLN A 38 -5.87 81.72 15.46
C GLN A 38 -6.56 81.39 14.09
N SER A 39 -7.69 80.65 13.98
CA SER A 39 -8.42 79.70 14.85
C SER A 39 -9.61 79.01 14.10
N VAL A 40 -10.37 78.10 14.77
CA VAL A 40 -11.80 77.74 14.52
C VAL A 40 -12.22 76.82 13.31
N SER A 41 -12.53 75.57 13.65
CA SER A 41 -13.67 74.67 13.27
C SER A 41 -14.26 74.47 11.85
N SER A 42 -14.49 73.18 11.55
CA SER A 42 -15.77 72.54 11.09
C SER A 42 -16.07 72.24 9.60
N ASN A 43 -16.69 71.05 9.42
CA ASN A 43 -17.79 70.68 8.51
C ASN A 43 -17.65 70.59 6.96
N LEU A 44 -17.71 69.32 6.52
CA LEU A 44 -18.65 68.75 5.52
C LEU A 44 -18.53 69.00 3.99
N THR A 45 -18.76 67.89 3.27
CA THR A 45 -19.55 67.71 2.02
C THR A 45 -18.97 67.94 0.60
N THR A 46 -18.96 66.81 -0.14
CA THR A 46 -19.61 66.59 -1.47
C THR A 46 -18.91 66.81 -2.83
N THR A 47 -18.82 65.69 -3.57
CA THR A 47 -19.37 65.44 -4.93
C THR A 47 -18.54 65.57 -6.23
N LYS A 48 -18.48 64.41 -6.93
CA LYS A 48 -19.01 64.11 -8.29
C LYS A 48 -18.10 64.12 -9.54
N ARG A 49 -18.36 63.10 -10.39
CA ARG A 49 -18.18 63.04 -11.87
C ARG A 49 -16.71 62.96 -12.35
N ASN A 50 -16.36 62.38 -13.51
CA ASN A 50 -17.07 61.62 -14.56
C ASN A 50 -16.04 60.72 -15.32
N THR A 51 -16.32 59.93 -16.37
CA THR A 51 -17.21 58.74 -16.62
C THR A 51 -16.90 58.21 -18.03
N PHE A 52 -17.08 56.90 -18.31
CA PHE A 52 -17.13 56.29 -19.67
C PHE A 52 -15.80 56.37 -20.46
N ARG A 53 -15.50 55.70 -21.61
CA ARG A 53 -16.04 54.61 -22.50
C ARG A 53 -14.83 54.28 -23.45
N LYS A 54 -14.71 53.21 -24.24
CA LYS A 54 -15.25 51.82 -24.38
C LYS A 54 -14.61 51.26 -25.68
N HIS A 55 -14.42 49.93 -25.83
CA HIS A 55 -14.14 49.28 -27.15
C HIS A 55 -12.78 49.67 -27.80
N SER A 56 -12.21 49.04 -28.86
CA SER A 56 -12.47 47.77 -29.60
C SER A 56 -11.36 47.50 -30.66
N LEU A 57 -11.13 46.21 -30.97
CA LEU A 57 -10.59 45.64 -32.25
C LEU A 57 -9.13 45.92 -32.72
N ASP A 58 -8.60 44.93 -33.47
CA ASP A 58 -7.66 44.98 -34.63
C ASP A 58 -6.23 45.57 -34.48
N GLU A 59 -5.17 45.11 -35.18
CA GLU A 59 -4.88 43.83 -35.88
C GLU A 59 -3.34 43.65 -36.09
N THR A 60 -2.91 42.46 -36.55
CA THR A 60 -1.64 42.16 -37.27
C THR A 60 -0.23 42.45 -36.66
N ALA A 61 0.47 41.34 -36.36
CA ALA A 61 1.80 40.92 -36.87
C ALA A 61 3.15 41.65 -36.55
N ASN A 62 4.14 40.84 -36.13
CA ASN A 62 5.61 40.94 -36.34
C ASN A 62 6.36 42.18 -35.77
N LYS A 63 7.47 42.07 -35.02
CA LYS A 63 8.49 41.00 -34.84
C LYS A 63 9.36 41.26 -33.58
N ASN A 64 10.04 40.21 -33.10
CA ASN A 64 11.30 40.15 -32.31
C ASN A 64 11.67 41.28 -31.32
N ILE A 65 11.91 40.91 -30.06
CA ILE A 65 13.04 41.37 -29.22
C ILE A 65 13.34 40.29 -28.16
N ASP A 66 14.62 39.97 -27.94
CA ASP A 66 15.10 39.18 -26.80
C ASP A 66 15.51 40.11 -25.66
N SER A 67 15.12 39.81 -24.41
CA SER A 67 15.77 40.41 -23.24
C SER A 67 15.64 39.55 -21.97
N PHE A 68 16.81 39.14 -21.49
CA PHE A 68 17.14 38.56 -20.18
C PHE A 68 16.42 39.15 -18.96
N TYR A 69 16.12 38.29 -17.97
CA TYR A 69 16.50 38.36 -16.55
C TYR A 69 16.17 36.96 -15.97
N ASP A 70 17.06 36.14 -15.42
CA ASP A 70 18.26 36.29 -14.57
C ASP A 70 17.96 36.50 -13.08
N SER A 71 18.27 35.45 -12.29
CA SER A 71 18.77 35.50 -10.91
C SER A 71 19.31 34.10 -10.57
N SER A 72 20.55 34.05 -10.08
CA SER A 72 21.15 32.89 -9.40
C SER A 72 20.58 32.76 -7.96
N ASP A 73 20.93 31.78 -7.12
CA ASP A 73 22.27 31.44 -6.62
C ASP A 73 22.51 29.94 -6.40
N ASP A 74 23.73 29.49 -6.70
CA ASP A 74 24.28 28.15 -6.41
C ASP A 74 25.81 28.30 -6.22
N GLU A 75 26.38 27.76 -5.13
CA GLU A 75 27.83 27.73 -4.87
C GLU A 75 28.28 26.38 -4.25
N LEU A 76 29.45 25.80 -4.56
CA LEU A 76 30.30 25.89 -5.76
C LEU A 76 31.36 24.74 -5.73
N PHE A 77 32.21 24.64 -6.76
CA PHE A 77 33.44 23.82 -6.88
C PHE A 77 33.30 22.28 -7.02
N PRO A 78 34.27 21.61 -7.68
CA PRO A 78 34.89 22.02 -8.95
C PRO A 78 35.01 20.88 -9.99
N TYR A 79 34.94 21.25 -11.28
CA TYR A 79 35.36 20.38 -12.39
C TYR A 79 36.89 20.36 -12.53
N ASN A 80 37.40 19.28 -13.12
CA ASN A 80 38.63 19.35 -13.91
C ASN A 80 38.30 18.95 -15.36
N LYS A 81 38.79 19.71 -16.36
CA LYS A 81 38.40 19.56 -17.78
C LYS A 81 39.57 19.12 -18.66
N SER A 82 39.29 18.29 -19.64
CA SER A 82 39.98 18.30 -20.93
C SER A 82 38.96 18.10 -22.05
N ASN A 83 39.12 18.81 -23.17
CA ASN A 83 38.07 18.94 -24.19
C ASN A 83 38.16 17.85 -25.27
N SER A 84 37.01 17.35 -25.71
CA SER A 84 36.83 16.67 -27.00
C SER A 84 36.34 17.67 -28.06
N SER A 85 37.02 17.75 -29.21
CA SER A 85 36.54 18.49 -30.39
C SER A 85 35.76 17.59 -31.34
N SER A 86 34.81 18.18 -32.07
CA SER A 86 33.84 17.47 -32.92
C SER A 86 34.27 17.31 -34.38
N VAL A 87 34.00 16.14 -34.98
CA VAL A 87 33.85 15.95 -36.44
C VAL A 87 32.65 15.01 -36.68
N ALA A 88 32.03 15.05 -37.87
CA ALA A 88 30.73 14.44 -38.14
C ALA A 88 30.75 13.37 -39.25
N ARG A 89 29.72 12.49 -39.20
CA ARG A 89 29.08 11.72 -40.29
C ARG A 89 29.94 10.92 -41.30
N SER A 90 29.50 9.66 -41.44
CA SER A 90 29.43 8.81 -42.67
C SER A 90 30.46 7.69 -42.81
N GLY A 91 30.15 6.72 -43.69
CA GLY A 91 31.07 5.67 -44.12
C GLY A 91 30.67 4.26 -43.65
N SER A 92 30.44 3.36 -44.60
CA SER A 92 30.13 1.94 -44.37
C SER A 92 31.38 1.04 -44.37
N THR A 93 31.19 -0.23 -44.01
CA THR A 93 32.04 -1.41 -44.30
C THR A 93 33.48 -1.46 -43.75
N GLY A 94 33.82 -2.58 -43.10
CA GLY A 94 35.21 -2.96 -42.84
C GLY A 94 35.35 -4.05 -41.77
N LYS A 95 35.80 -5.24 -42.15
CA LYS A 95 36.16 -6.33 -41.21
C LYS A 95 37.46 -5.97 -40.49
N GLU A 96 37.59 -6.28 -39.19
CA GLU A 96 38.72 -7.06 -38.65
C GLU A 96 38.54 -7.39 -37.16
N LEU A 97 38.58 -8.70 -36.84
CA LEU A 97 39.02 -9.35 -35.58
C LEU A 97 38.47 -10.79 -35.54
N GLN A 98 39.00 -11.63 -36.43
CA GLN A 98 38.72 -13.08 -36.49
C GLN A 98 40.03 -13.85 -36.36
N GLU A 99 40.74 -13.66 -35.25
CA GLU A 99 41.89 -14.48 -34.86
C GLU A 99 42.04 -14.49 -33.33
N TYR A 100 42.68 -15.54 -32.79
CA TYR A 100 42.78 -15.89 -31.36
C TYR A 100 41.54 -16.52 -30.67
N LEU A 101 40.90 -17.48 -31.35
CA LEU A 101 40.22 -18.60 -30.66
C LEU A 101 40.19 -19.86 -31.55
N ASN A 102 41.02 -20.87 -31.24
CA ASN A 102 40.74 -22.33 -31.39
C ASN A 102 41.99 -23.24 -31.27
N GLN A 103 42.11 -23.93 -30.12
CA GLN A 103 42.67 -25.29 -29.90
C GLN A 103 42.62 -25.57 -28.38
N PHE A 104 41.69 -26.40 -27.85
CA PHE A 104 41.76 -27.88 -27.70
C PHE A 104 42.86 -28.34 -26.70
N VAL A 105 42.65 -29.25 -25.71
CA VAL A 105 41.47 -29.99 -25.21
C VAL A 105 41.75 -30.62 -23.80
N ASP A 106 40.72 -31.06 -23.06
CA ASP A 106 40.75 -31.82 -21.77
C ASP A 106 41.43 -33.23 -21.85
N PRO A 107 41.69 -34.06 -20.78
CA PRO A 107 41.05 -34.11 -19.44
C PRO A 107 41.88 -34.52 -18.16
N LYS A 108 41.46 -34.01 -16.98
CA LYS A 108 41.50 -34.68 -15.63
C LYS A 108 42.90 -35.10 -15.02
N PRO A 109 42.97 -35.67 -13.78
CA PRO A 109 42.66 -35.03 -12.48
C PRO A 109 43.76 -35.24 -11.39
N LEU A 110 43.76 -34.49 -10.28
CA LEU A 110 44.55 -34.83 -9.08
C LEU A 110 43.98 -34.26 -7.76
N SER A 111 44.45 -34.79 -6.62
CA SER A 111 43.82 -34.77 -5.28
C SER A 111 44.40 -33.74 -4.30
N PRO A 112 43.66 -33.36 -3.22
CA PRO A 112 44.08 -32.33 -2.26
C PRO A 112 45.08 -32.84 -1.20
N PRO A 113 45.91 -31.95 -0.62
CA PRO A 113 46.74 -32.25 0.55
C PRO A 113 45.96 -32.10 1.88
N GLN A 114 46.36 -32.89 2.89
CA GLN A 114 45.89 -32.79 4.29
C GLN A 114 47.06 -32.45 5.24
N PRO A 115 46.80 -32.06 6.51
CA PRO A 115 47.75 -31.30 7.31
C PRO A 115 48.75 -32.12 8.14
N LEU A 116 49.87 -31.47 8.48
CA LEU A 116 50.92 -31.86 9.41
C LEU A 116 51.46 -30.58 10.06
N SER A 117 51.96 -30.46 11.29
CA SER A 117 51.92 -31.21 12.57
C SER A 117 53.08 -30.62 13.40
N VAL A 118 52.88 -30.30 14.68
CA VAL A 118 53.85 -29.56 15.53
C VAL A 118 55.04 -30.43 15.98
N PRO A 119 56.23 -29.85 16.25
CA PRO A 119 56.85 -30.10 17.57
C PRO A 119 57.68 -28.94 18.21
N LEU A 120 57.31 -28.56 19.43
CA LEU A 120 58.14 -28.35 20.64
C LEU A 120 59.43 -27.48 20.66
N SER A 121 59.34 -26.34 21.40
CA SER A 121 60.29 -25.86 22.46
C SER A 121 61.69 -25.29 22.05
N VAL A 122 62.52 -24.64 22.90
CA VAL A 122 62.54 -24.44 24.39
C VAL A 122 62.63 -22.93 24.82
N PRO A 123 63.60 -22.28 25.56
CA PRO A 123 63.38 -20.97 26.22
C PRO A 123 64.47 -19.87 25.94
N ASP A 124 64.61 -18.90 26.88
CA ASP A 124 65.64 -17.85 27.09
C ASP A 124 65.75 -16.73 26.02
N GLU A 125 66.09 -15.46 26.35
CA GLU A 125 65.90 -14.67 27.58
C GLU A 125 65.69 -13.17 27.22
N LYS A 126 65.60 -12.30 28.23
CA LYS A 126 65.35 -10.84 28.21
C LYS A 126 65.97 -10.02 27.06
N ASP A 127 65.25 -8.98 26.64
CA ASP A 127 65.79 -7.60 26.56
C ASP A 127 64.65 -6.55 26.67
N GLU A 128 64.97 -5.30 27.00
CA GLU A 128 63.99 -4.21 27.25
C GLU A 128 64.05 -3.07 26.19
N ASP A 129 62.94 -2.32 26.13
CA ASP A 129 62.77 -0.98 25.51
C ASP A 129 62.75 -0.88 23.96
N GLY A 130 62.15 0.21 23.46
CA GLY A 130 61.96 0.52 22.04
C GLY A 130 60.51 0.41 21.57
N GLY A 131 59.75 1.50 21.66
CA GLY A 131 58.34 1.53 21.25
C GLY A 131 58.11 1.29 19.75
N GLY A 132 57.33 0.25 19.43
CA GLY A 132 56.84 -0.05 18.09
C GLY A 132 55.31 -0.17 18.08
N ASP A 133 54.68 0.22 16.96
CA ASP A 133 53.21 0.30 16.85
C ASP A 133 52.57 -1.09 16.89
N VAL A 134 51.80 -1.38 17.95
CA VAL A 134 51.14 -2.67 18.14
C VAL A 134 49.86 -2.69 17.30
N ASN A 135 50.04 -3.07 16.04
CA ASN A 135 48.97 -3.36 15.10
C ASN A 135 48.11 -4.52 15.65
N ARG A 136 47.05 -4.18 16.39
CA ARG A 136 46.23 -5.14 17.14
C ARG A 136 45.59 -6.17 16.20
N ASP A 137 45.78 -7.45 16.51
CA ASP A 137 45.02 -8.54 15.89
C ASP A 137 43.52 -8.26 16.00
N THR A 138 42.88 -7.93 14.88
CA THR A 138 41.46 -7.57 14.77
C THR A 138 40.58 -8.81 14.57
N GLY A 139 40.95 -9.90 15.24
CA GLY A 139 40.16 -11.13 15.29
C GLY A 139 38.87 -10.96 16.12
N PRO A 140 37.85 -11.80 15.87
CA PRO A 140 36.61 -11.74 16.64
C PRO A 140 36.83 -12.18 18.10
N LEU A 141 36.21 -11.46 19.04
CA LEU A 141 36.30 -11.77 20.47
C LEU A 141 35.57 -13.09 20.81
N PRO A 142 36.02 -13.83 21.84
CA PRO A 142 35.32 -15.03 22.31
C PRO A 142 33.88 -14.73 22.76
N GLU A 143 32.95 -15.60 22.38
CA GLU A 143 31.51 -15.46 22.64
C GLU A 143 30.99 -16.51 23.64
N PHE A 144 30.13 -16.08 24.56
CA PHE A 144 29.30 -16.96 25.38
C PHE A 144 27.90 -17.07 24.78
N ILE A 145 27.38 -18.29 24.60
CA ILE A 145 26.09 -18.57 23.96
C ILE A 145 25.09 -19.09 25.00
N ALA A 146 23.88 -18.52 25.03
CA ALA A 146 22.79 -18.97 25.90
C ALA A 146 22.15 -20.28 25.41
N SER A 147 21.73 -21.13 26.35
CA SER A 147 21.08 -22.40 26.04
C SER A 147 19.67 -22.21 25.46
N GLY A 148 19.19 -23.17 24.65
CA GLY A 148 17.80 -23.24 24.19
C GLY A 148 17.48 -22.63 22.82
N GLY A 149 18.44 -21.98 22.14
CA GLY A 149 18.21 -21.25 20.87
C GLY A 149 17.64 -22.05 19.69
N GLY A 150 17.68 -23.38 19.72
CA GLY A 150 17.06 -24.22 18.69
C GLY A 150 15.55 -24.48 18.87
N THR A 151 14.93 -23.94 19.92
CA THR A 151 13.61 -24.40 20.40
C THR A 151 12.53 -23.32 20.41
N GLY A 152 11.28 -23.72 20.14
CA GLY A 152 10.09 -22.87 20.21
C GLY A 152 10.24 -21.57 19.42
N ILE A 153 9.86 -20.45 20.05
CA ILE A 153 9.92 -19.09 19.50
C ILE A 153 11.35 -18.51 19.38
N PHE A 154 12.38 -19.23 19.83
CA PHE A 154 13.77 -18.78 19.73
C PHE A 154 14.51 -19.37 18.52
N LYS A 155 13.93 -20.40 17.90
CA LYS A 155 14.46 -21.02 16.67
C LYS A 155 14.53 -20.00 15.54
N VAL A 156 15.74 -19.80 15.00
CA VAL A 156 16.03 -18.99 13.81
C VAL A 156 15.04 -19.29 12.68
N PRO A 157 14.48 -18.27 12.00
CA PRO A 157 13.51 -18.48 10.93
C PRO A 157 14.18 -19.07 9.69
N LEU A 158 13.46 -19.90 8.94
CA LEU A 158 14.00 -20.51 7.72
C LEU A 158 14.27 -19.44 6.66
N ARG A 159 15.46 -19.49 6.07
CA ARG A 159 15.88 -18.73 4.89
C ARG A 159 16.40 -19.71 3.83
N ALA A 160 16.35 -19.28 2.58
CA ALA A 160 16.87 -19.95 1.39
C ALA A 160 16.70 -19.04 0.17
N ALA A 161 17.56 -19.18 -0.84
CA ALA A 161 17.36 -18.50 -2.13
C ALA A 161 16.05 -18.87 -2.83
N VAL A 162 15.58 -20.11 -2.62
CA VAL A 162 14.28 -20.59 -3.09
C VAL A 162 13.59 -21.36 -1.97
N HIS A 163 12.66 -20.70 -1.29
CA HIS A 163 11.94 -21.26 -0.15
C HIS A 163 11.20 -22.58 -0.53
N PRO A 164 11.39 -23.68 0.23
CA PRO A 164 10.93 -25.01 -0.19
C PRO A 164 9.40 -25.11 -0.24
N GLY A 165 8.69 -24.53 0.74
CA GLY A 165 7.22 -24.47 0.78
C GLY A 165 6.60 -23.36 -0.07
N ARG A 166 7.26 -22.92 -1.15
CA ARG A 166 6.77 -21.84 -2.02
C ARG A 166 7.10 -22.13 -3.49
N PRO A 167 6.20 -21.87 -4.46
CA PRO A 167 6.55 -21.86 -5.88
C PRO A 167 7.58 -20.76 -6.21
N PRO A 168 8.54 -20.99 -7.11
CA PRO A 168 9.40 -19.93 -7.63
C PRO A 168 8.57 -18.88 -8.39
N CYS A 169 8.80 -17.60 -8.11
CA CYS A 169 8.08 -16.49 -8.73
C CYS A 169 8.96 -15.60 -9.62
N LEU A 170 8.37 -15.09 -10.69
CA LEU A 170 8.88 -13.98 -11.47
C LEU A 170 8.71 -12.68 -10.65
N GLU A 171 9.81 -12.11 -10.19
CA GLU A 171 9.78 -10.87 -9.39
C GLU A 171 9.92 -9.64 -10.29
N LEU A 172 8.80 -9.29 -10.94
CA LEU A 172 8.69 -8.17 -11.88
C LEU A 172 9.03 -6.82 -11.22
N ARG A 173 8.53 -6.60 -9.99
CA ARG A 173 8.93 -5.47 -9.15
C ARG A 173 9.16 -5.96 -7.71
N PRO A 174 10.40 -5.95 -7.21
CA PRO A 174 10.70 -6.23 -5.80
C PRO A 174 10.02 -5.28 -4.81
N HIS A 175 10.25 -5.48 -3.51
CA HIS A 175 9.74 -4.63 -2.43
C HIS A 175 10.54 -3.30 -2.31
N PRO A 176 10.04 -2.15 -2.81
CA PRO A 176 10.65 -0.84 -2.56
C PRO A 176 10.64 -0.53 -1.07
N PHE A 177 11.63 0.21 -0.55
CA PHE A 177 11.59 0.71 0.83
C PHE A 177 10.40 1.68 1.02
N ARG A 178 9.70 1.63 2.16
CA ARG A 178 8.53 2.50 2.44
C ARG A 178 8.83 3.99 2.27
N GLU A 179 10.05 4.41 2.57
CA GLU A 179 10.49 5.79 2.42
C GLU A 179 10.51 6.24 0.94
N THR A 180 10.69 5.31 0.00
CA THR A 180 10.62 5.58 -1.45
C THR A 180 9.24 5.31 -2.06
N GLN A 181 8.27 4.83 -1.27
CA GLN A 181 6.88 4.63 -1.70
C GLN A 181 6.02 5.91 -1.55
N VAL A 182 6.52 6.95 -0.87
CA VAL A 182 5.75 8.17 -0.57
C VAL A 182 5.40 8.90 -1.87
N GLY A 183 4.10 8.95 -2.21
CA GLY A 183 3.61 9.55 -3.46
C GLY A 183 3.76 8.66 -4.71
N TRP A 184 4.28 7.43 -4.58
CA TRP A 184 4.56 6.52 -5.71
C TRP A 184 4.19 5.04 -5.44
N PHE A 185 3.38 4.76 -4.42
CA PHE A 185 2.86 3.40 -4.22
C PHE A 185 1.78 3.04 -5.24
N LEU A 186 1.66 1.75 -5.53
CA LEU A 186 0.71 1.19 -6.49
C LEU A 186 -0.57 0.77 -5.76
N ARG A 187 -1.74 0.97 -6.38
CA ARG A 187 -3.06 0.65 -5.80
C ARG A 187 -3.76 -0.54 -6.44
N THR A 188 -3.55 -0.72 -7.74
CA THR A 188 -4.27 -1.71 -8.55
C THR A 188 -3.39 -2.14 -9.71
N ILE A 189 -3.60 -3.36 -10.20
CA ILE A 189 -3.04 -3.87 -11.46
C ILE A 189 -4.16 -4.38 -12.36
N ALA A 190 -3.90 -4.37 -13.66
CA ALA A 190 -4.69 -4.99 -14.72
C ALA A 190 -3.71 -5.51 -15.80
N SER A 191 -4.10 -6.51 -16.58
CA SER A 191 -3.21 -7.12 -17.60
C SER A 191 -3.88 -7.13 -18.96
N THR A 192 -3.11 -6.80 -19.99
CA THR A 192 -3.43 -7.10 -21.40
C THR A 192 -2.78 -8.43 -21.77
N GLU A 193 -2.77 -8.76 -23.07
CA GLU A 193 -2.05 -9.91 -23.63
C GLU A 193 -0.52 -9.73 -23.49
N ASN A 194 0.00 -8.52 -23.73
CA ASN A 194 1.44 -8.23 -23.80
C ASN A 194 1.98 -7.33 -22.67
N GLN A 195 1.13 -6.73 -21.83
CA GLN A 195 1.53 -5.75 -20.82
C GLN A 195 0.83 -5.95 -19.46
N LEU A 196 1.55 -5.72 -18.36
CA LEU A 196 0.96 -5.51 -17.04
C LEU A 196 0.90 -4.01 -16.73
N TRP A 197 -0.29 -3.49 -16.48
CA TRP A 197 -0.55 -2.09 -16.12
C TRP A 197 -0.80 -1.94 -14.62
N ALA A 198 -0.31 -0.86 -14.01
CA ALA A 198 -0.54 -0.50 -12.61
C ALA A 198 -1.01 0.95 -12.44
N GLY A 199 -1.98 1.15 -11.54
CA GLY A 199 -2.41 2.46 -11.07
C GLY A 199 -1.57 2.92 -9.88
N GLN A 200 -1.10 4.17 -9.90
CA GLN A 200 -0.26 4.78 -8.86
C GLN A 200 -0.87 6.08 -8.32
N GLU A 201 -0.30 6.64 -7.24
CA GLU A 201 -0.72 7.95 -6.69
C GLU A 201 -0.58 9.10 -7.70
N CYS A 202 0.30 8.99 -8.70
CA CYS A 202 0.54 9.98 -9.74
C CYS A 202 0.34 9.40 -11.15
N GLY A 203 -0.86 8.89 -11.45
CA GLY A 203 -1.22 8.36 -12.77
C GLY A 203 -1.10 6.84 -12.91
N VAL A 204 -0.47 6.37 -13.99
CA VAL A 204 -0.33 4.93 -14.31
C VAL A 204 1.09 4.60 -14.80
N ARG A 205 1.47 3.32 -14.72
CA ARG A 205 2.70 2.77 -15.33
C ARG A 205 2.44 1.37 -15.89
N PHE A 206 3.28 0.89 -16.80
CA PHE A 206 3.20 -0.49 -17.31
C PHE A 206 4.57 -1.13 -17.57
N TRP A 207 4.57 -2.46 -17.58
CA TRP A 207 5.66 -3.34 -17.98
C TRP A 207 5.23 -4.15 -19.20
N ASN A 208 6.13 -4.35 -20.18
CA ASN A 208 5.92 -5.33 -21.24
C ASN A 208 6.28 -6.74 -20.73
N PHE A 209 5.63 -7.78 -21.26
CA PHE A 209 6.00 -9.17 -20.93
C PHE A 209 7.22 -9.68 -21.70
N GLU A 210 7.54 -9.07 -22.83
CA GLU A 210 8.75 -9.35 -23.62
C GLU A 210 10.01 -8.95 -22.82
N ASP A 211 10.02 -7.75 -22.23
CA ASP A 211 11.11 -7.23 -21.39
C ASP A 211 11.14 -7.80 -19.96
N ALA A 212 10.20 -8.69 -19.59
CA ALA A 212 9.96 -9.04 -18.18
C ALA A 212 11.12 -9.76 -17.46
N TYR A 213 12.10 -10.28 -18.21
CA TYR A 213 13.30 -10.92 -17.65
C TYR A 213 14.55 -10.03 -17.66
N GLU A 214 14.50 -8.88 -18.34
CA GLU A 214 15.65 -8.01 -18.59
C GLU A 214 16.07 -7.21 -17.34
N PRO A 215 17.32 -6.70 -17.29
CA PRO A 215 17.76 -5.79 -16.22
C PRO A 215 16.96 -4.47 -16.24
N GLY A 216 16.74 -3.89 -15.07
CA GLY A 216 15.99 -2.64 -14.93
C GLY A 216 16.72 -1.42 -15.49
N CYS A 217 16.47 -1.08 -16.75
CA CYS A 217 16.78 0.24 -17.27
C CYS A 217 15.70 1.24 -16.81
N GLY A 218 16.12 2.32 -16.14
CA GLY A 218 15.24 3.45 -15.88
C GLY A 218 15.12 4.34 -17.12
N ILE A 219 13.95 4.94 -17.32
CA ILE A 219 13.67 5.96 -18.35
C ILE A 219 14.82 7.00 -18.36
N GLY A 220 15.41 7.26 -19.54
CA GLY A 220 16.56 8.15 -19.69
C GLY A 220 17.84 7.73 -18.92
N SER A 221 18.06 6.42 -18.71
CA SER A 221 19.17 5.85 -17.92
C SER A 221 19.22 6.32 -16.45
N ARG A 222 18.07 6.72 -15.87
CA ARG A 222 17.96 7.17 -14.47
C ARG A 222 16.91 6.37 -13.70
N THR A 223 17.30 5.22 -13.17
CA THR A 223 16.47 4.41 -12.27
C THR A 223 16.11 5.20 -11.01
N ARG A 224 14.83 5.23 -10.63
CA ARG A 224 14.40 5.90 -9.40
C ARG A 224 14.72 5.05 -8.17
N ARG A 225 14.99 5.71 -7.05
CA ARG A 225 15.28 5.01 -5.79
C ARG A 225 14.09 4.14 -5.35
N GLY A 226 14.34 2.88 -5.03
CA GLY A 226 13.35 1.83 -4.73
C GLY A 226 12.83 1.08 -5.96
N ASP A 227 13.11 1.54 -7.17
CA ASP A 227 12.80 0.88 -8.44
C ASP A 227 14.08 0.39 -9.15
N GLU A 228 15.21 0.26 -8.45
CA GLU A 228 16.51 -0.15 -9.04
C GLU A 228 16.48 -1.60 -9.57
N ASP A 229 15.90 -2.51 -8.79
CA ASP A 229 15.83 -3.95 -9.10
C ASP A 229 14.62 -4.31 -10.02
N THR A 230 13.80 -3.37 -10.48
CA THR A 230 12.55 -3.69 -11.23
C THR A 230 12.83 -4.17 -12.66
N ALA A 231 11.87 -4.84 -13.31
CA ALA A 231 11.87 -5.04 -14.76
C ALA A 231 11.56 -3.71 -15.49
N PRO A 232 12.05 -3.50 -16.74
CA PRO A 232 11.81 -2.29 -17.53
C PRO A 232 10.34 -1.84 -17.56
N PHE A 233 10.10 -0.53 -17.42
CA PHE A 233 8.76 0.03 -17.28
C PHE A 233 8.62 1.44 -17.83
N HIS A 234 7.41 1.77 -18.26
CA HIS A 234 7.03 3.08 -18.79
C HIS A 234 6.02 3.75 -17.85
N GLU A 235 6.14 5.07 -17.64
CA GLU A 235 5.22 5.86 -16.80
C GLU A 235 4.44 6.90 -17.59
N SER A 236 3.21 7.16 -17.14
CA SER A 236 2.41 8.28 -17.62
C SER A 236 2.90 9.62 -17.07
N ALA A 237 2.45 10.71 -17.70
CA ALA A 237 2.48 12.02 -17.09
C ALA A 237 1.72 12.01 -15.74
N PRO A 238 2.13 12.83 -14.74
CA PRO A 238 1.48 12.86 -13.44
C PRO A 238 0.00 13.27 -13.54
N THR A 239 -0.89 12.41 -13.06
CA THR A 239 -2.33 12.70 -12.90
C THR A 239 -2.81 12.30 -11.50
N ALA A 240 -4.08 12.55 -11.15
CA ALA A 240 -4.63 12.24 -9.83
C ALA A 240 -4.54 10.72 -9.50
N PRO A 241 -4.52 10.32 -8.21
CA PRO A 241 -4.39 8.91 -7.82
C PRO A 241 -5.36 7.96 -8.54
N THR A 242 -4.82 6.94 -9.20
CA THR A 242 -5.59 5.93 -9.94
C THR A 242 -6.07 4.85 -8.98
N LEU A 243 -7.39 4.70 -8.83
CA LEU A 243 -8.02 3.80 -7.87
C LEU A 243 -8.41 2.45 -8.48
N CYS A 244 -8.87 2.46 -9.73
CA CYS A 244 -9.31 1.26 -10.46
C CYS A 244 -8.93 1.35 -11.96
N LEU A 245 -8.86 0.17 -12.61
CA LEU A 245 -8.51 0.00 -14.03
C LEU A 245 -9.50 -0.97 -14.70
N ILE A 246 -9.82 -0.75 -15.97
CA ILE A 246 -10.47 -1.70 -16.89
C ILE A 246 -9.58 -1.88 -18.12
N VAL A 247 -9.52 -3.09 -18.65
CA VAL A 247 -8.91 -3.41 -19.95
C VAL A 247 -9.99 -3.42 -21.03
N ASP A 248 -9.80 -2.65 -22.08
CA ASP A 248 -10.61 -2.67 -23.30
C ASP A 248 -9.73 -3.04 -24.51
N ALA A 249 -9.46 -4.33 -24.66
CA ALA A 249 -8.69 -4.92 -25.74
C ALA A 249 -9.24 -4.59 -27.14
N GLY A 250 -10.58 -4.56 -27.31
CA GLY A 250 -11.25 -4.26 -28.58
C GLY A 250 -10.85 -2.91 -29.19
N ASN A 251 -10.69 -1.88 -28.35
CA ASN A 251 -10.20 -0.56 -28.77
C ASN A 251 -8.72 -0.31 -28.45
N ARG A 252 -8.02 -1.32 -27.89
CA ARG A 252 -6.64 -1.21 -27.37
C ARG A 252 -6.47 -0.07 -26.34
N LEU A 253 -7.46 0.09 -25.46
CA LEU A 253 -7.47 1.10 -24.40
C LEU A 253 -7.41 0.48 -22.99
N ILE A 254 -6.70 1.13 -22.09
CA ILE A 254 -6.89 0.98 -20.64
C ILE A 254 -7.72 2.15 -20.15
N TRP A 255 -8.82 1.88 -19.45
CA TRP A 255 -9.61 2.90 -18.77
C TRP A 255 -9.24 2.96 -17.29
N SER A 256 -9.11 4.17 -16.73
CA SER A 256 -8.75 4.37 -15.31
C SER A 256 -9.69 5.32 -14.58
N GLY A 257 -10.07 4.93 -13.36
CA GLY A 257 -10.88 5.76 -12.45
C GLY A 257 -10.02 6.44 -11.40
N HIS A 258 -10.18 7.76 -11.25
CA HIS A 258 -9.30 8.59 -10.42
C HIS A 258 -9.98 9.14 -9.16
N LYS A 259 -9.14 9.47 -8.18
CA LYS A 259 -9.56 10.06 -6.89
C LYS A 259 -10.20 11.46 -7.01
N ASP A 260 -9.94 12.18 -8.10
CA ASP A 260 -10.58 13.47 -8.41
C ASP A 260 -11.89 13.32 -9.19
N GLY A 261 -12.42 12.10 -9.29
CA GLY A 261 -13.69 11.81 -9.93
C GLY A 261 -13.67 11.80 -11.46
N ARG A 262 -12.49 11.93 -12.09
CA ARG A 262 -12.32 11.77 -13.53
C ARG A 262 -12.14 10.32 -13.95
N ILE A 263 -12.53 10.03 -15.18
CA ILE A 263 -12.11 8.83 -15.92
C ILE A 263 -11.10 9.27 -17.01
N LYS A 264 -10.12 8.41 -17.31
CA LYS A 264 -9.13 8.58 -18.39
C LYS A 264 -9.00 7.33 -19.24
N SER A 265 -8.54 7.48 -20.48
CA SER A 265 -8.01 6.39 -21.29
C SER A 265 -6.51 6.52 -21.55
N TRP A 266 -5.86 5.37 -21.70
CA TRP A 266 -4.46 5.22 -22.12
C TRP A 266 -4.44 4.22 -23.29
N LYS A 267 -3.62 4.48 -24.30
CA LYS A 267 -3.46 3.57 -25.44
C LYS A 267 -2.43 2.49 -25.11
N MET A 268 -2.76 1.23 -25.42
CA MET A 268 -1.82 0.11 -25.29
C MET A 268 -0.69 0.16 -26.34
N ASP A 269 -0.99 0.76 -27.50
CA ASP A 269 -0.14 0.81 -28.70
C ASP A 269 0.58 2.17 -28.90
N GLN A 270 0.66 2.97 -27.84
CA GLN A 270 1.32 4.28 -27.91
C GLN A 270 2.84 4.12 -27.95
N SER A 271 3.47 4.65 -29.00
CA SER A 271 4.92 4.76 -29.10
C SER A 271 5.46 5.59 -27.92
N VAL A 272 6.20 4.94 -27.01
CA VAL A 272 6.91 5.64 -25.93
C VAL A 272 8.24 6.14 -26.47
N ASP A 273 8.53 7.42 -26.25
CA ASP A 273 9.87 8.00 -26.42
C ASP A 273 10.57 7.89 -25.05
N ASP A 274 11.77 7.30 -25.02
CA ASP A 274 12.56 7.05 -23.80
C ASP A 274 12.88 8.32 -22.98
N ASN A 275 12.59 9.50 -23.52
CA ASN A 275 12.77 10.80 -22.86
C ASN A 275 11.46 11.45 -22.39
N ASN A 276 10.28 10.96 -22.79
CA ASN A 276 8.99 11.63 -22.58
C ASN A 276 7.90 10.70 -22.02
N PRO A 277 7.29 11.02 -20.86
CA PRO A 277 6.22 10.22 -20.28
C PRO A 277 4.93 10.29 -21.11
N PHE A 278 4.25 9.15 -21.29
CA PHE A 278 3.06 9.06 -22.11
C PHE A 278 1.85 9.77 -21.48
N LYS A 279 0.87 10.19 -22.30
CA LYS A 279 -0.25 11.05 -21.87
C LYS A 279 -1.59 10.38 -22.13
N GLU A 280 -2.63 10.79 -21.43
CA GLU A 280 -3.97 10.26 -21.64
C GLU A 280 -4.50 10.57 -23.06
N GLY A 281 -5.27 9.63 -23.62
CA GLY A 281 -5.95 9.81 -24.90
C GLY A 281 -7.19 10.69 -24.75
N PHE A 282 -8.07 10.32 -23.80
CA PHE A 282 -9.37 10.94 -23.58
C PHE A 282 -9.69 11.00 -22.07
N THR A 283 -10.49 11.98 -21.63
CA THR A 283 -10.85 12.15 -20.21
C THR A 283 -12.12 13.00 -20.04
N TRP A 284 -12.90 12.73 -18.99
CA TRP A 284 -14.09 13.52 -18.59
C TRP A 284 -14.30 13.44 -17.07
N HIS A 285 -15.13 14.34 -16.50
CA HIS A 285 -15.49 14.31 -15.08
C HIS A 285 -16.72 13.44 -14.83
N ALA A 286 -16.51 12.25 -14.26
CA ALA A 286 -17.55 11.25 -14.06
C ALA A 286 -18.39 11.51 -12.80
N HIS A 287 -17.71 11.78 -11.68
CA HIS A 287 -18.29 11.94 -10.34
C HIS A 287 -17.69 13.13 -9.61
N ARG A 288 -18.43 13.72 -8.66
CA ARG A 288 -17.90 14.78 -7.77
C ARG A 288 -16.96 14.24 -6.68
N GLY A 289 -17.11 12.96 -6.35
CA GLY A 289 -16.23 12.21 -5.45
C GLY A 289 -15.34 11.24 -6.26
N PRO A 290 -14.49 10.44 -5.59
CA PRO A 290 -13.58 9.51 -6.24
C PRO A 290 -14.33 8.45 -7.06
N VAL A 291 -13.74 8.01 -8.18
CA VAL A 291 -14.21 6.83 -8.92
C VAL A 291 -13.66 5.58 -8.23
N LEU A 292 -14.48 4.96 -7.37
CA LEU A 292 -14.05 3.87 -6.49
C LEU A 292 -13.98 2.53 -7.23
N SER A 293 -14.92 2.29 -8.14
CA SER A 293 -15.04 1.06 -8.91
C SER A 293 -15.60 1.35 -10.31
N MET A 294 -15.24 0.52 -11.29
CA MET A 294 -15.72 0.62 -12.67
C MET A 294 -15.81 -0.77 -13.30
N VAL A 295 -16.76 -0.97 -14.23
CA VAL A 295 -16.82 -2.13 -15.14
C VAL A 295 -17.31 -1.71 -16.53
N MET A 296 -17.02 -2.52 -17.55
CA MET A 296 -17.62 -2.44 -18.89
C MET A 296 -18.51 -3.66 -19.09
N THR A 297 -19.70 -3.49 -19.63
CA THR A 297 -20.69 -4.58 -19.76
C THR A 297 -20.62 -5.30 -21.10
N SER A 298 -21.38 -6.40 -21.20
CA SER A 298 -21.71 -7.12 -22.45
C SER A 298 -22.44 -6.28 -23.52
N TYR A 299 -22.69 -4.98 -23.29
CA TYR A 299 -23.23 -4.05 -24.29
C TYR A 299 -22.26 -2.91 -24.65
N GLY A 300 -21.10 -2.85 -23.98
CA GLY A 300 -20.07 -1.82 -24.12
C GLY A 300 -20.24 -0.63 -23.17
N ASP A 301 -21.40 -0.49 -22.53
CA ASP A 301 -21.69 0.58 -21.57
C ASP A 301 -20.67 0.55 -20.41
N VAL A 302 -20.06 1.71 -20.11
CA VAL A 302 -19.11 1.87 -19.00
C VAL A 302 -19.87 2.29 -17.74
N TRP A 303 -19.84 1.46 -16.72
CA TRP A 303 -20.47 1.72 -15.42
C TRP A 303 -19.40 2.12 -14.41
N SER A 304 -19.70 3.07 -13.52
CA SER A 304 -18.81 3.40 -12.40
C SER A 304 -19.53 3.79 -11.11
N GLY A 305 -18.94 3.34 -10.00
CA GLY A 305 -19.39 3.54 -8.64
C GLY A 305 -18.55 4.56 -7.88
N SER A 306 -19.20 5.36 -7.04
CA SER A 306 -18.56 6.39 -6.21
C SER A 306 -19.05 6.34 -4.76
N GLU A 307 -18.65 7.33 -3.96
CA GLU A 307 -19.05 7.48 -2.56
C GLU A 307 -20.57 7.67 -2.43
N GLY A 308 -21.13 7.26 -1.28
CA GLY A 308 -22.55 7.52 -0.97
C GLY A 308 -23.57 6.77 -1.83
N GLY A 309 -23.20 5.66 -2.49
CA GLY A 309 -24.12 4.80 -3.26
C GLY A 309 -24.42 5.29 -4.67
N VAL A 310 -23.63 6.22 -5.23
CA VAL A 310 -23.84 6.73 -6.60
C VAL A 310 -23.29 5.73 -7.62
N VAL A 311 -24.15 5.28 -8.55
CA VAL A 311 -23.79 4.50 -9.74
C VAL A 311 -24.19 5.30 -10.97
N LYS A 312 -23.27 5.43 -11.93
CA LYS A 312 -23.51 6.08 -13.22
C LYS A 312 -23.11 5.17 -14.39
N ILE A 313 -23.85 5.27 -15.49
CA ILE A 313 -23.57 4.60 -16.77
C ILE A 313 -23.22 5.64 -17.83
N TRP A 314 -22.24 5.34 -18.67
CA TRP A 314 -22.00 5.99 -19.96
C TRP A 314 -22.31 5.00 -21.09
N PRO A 315 -23.33 5.27 -21.93
CA PRO A 315 -23.68 4.40 -23.06
C PRO A 315 -22.53 4.28 -24.07
N TRP A 316 -22.31 3.09 -24.61
CA TRP A 316 -21.23 2.86 -25.59
C TRP A 316 -21.32 3.84 -26.78
N GLU A 317 -22.52 4.11 -27.27
CA GLU A 317 -22.76 4.94 -28.46
C GLU A 317 -22.29 6.39 -28.29
N ALA A 318 -22.20 6.89 -27.04
CA ALA A 318 -21.65 8.21 -26.74
C ALA A 318 -20.11 8.18 -26.66
N ILE A 319 -19.54 7.07 -26.19
CA ILE A 319 -18.09 6.84 -26.11
C ILE A 319 -17.52 6.64 -27.52
N GLU A 320 -18.13 5.78 -28.35
CA GLU A 320 -17.72 5.50 -29.73
C GLU A 320 -17.63 6.79 -30.57
N LYS A 321 -18.71 7.58 -30.60
CA LYS A 321 -18.75 8.88 -31.30
C LYS A 321 -17.60 9.78 -30.84
N SER A 322 -17.29 9.77 -29.54
CA SER A 322 -16.24 10.58 -28.93
C SER A 322 -14.82 10.07 -29.18
N LEU A 323 -14.64 8.77 -29.43
CA LEU A 323 -13.37 8.17 -29.87
C LEU A 323 -13.09 8.42 -31.36
N THR A 324 -14.11 8.68 -32.18
CA THR A 324 -13.94 9.01 -33.61
C THR A 324 -13.62 10.48 -33.93
N LEU A 325 -13.72 11.38 -32.96
CA LEU A 325 -13.44 12.82 -33.12
C LEU A 325 -11.92 13.12 -33.06
N THR A 326 -11.49 14.23 -33.68
CA THR A 326 -10.06 14.55 -33.80
C THR A 326 -9.44 15.03 -32.49
N VAL A 327 -8.10 15.23 -32.48
CA VAL A 327 -7.37 15.69 -31.29
C VAL A 327 -7.83 17.08 -30.84
N GLU A 328 -8.18 17.92 -31.80
CA GLU A 328 -8.67 19.29 -31.65
C GLU A 328 -10.10 19.32 -31.07
N GLU A 329 -10.92 18.34 -31.45
CA GLU A 329 -12.31 18.20 -31.03
C GLU A 329 -12.48 17.55 -29.64
N ARG A 330 -11.41 17.03 -29.04
CA ARG A 330 -11.42 16.30 -27.75
C ARG A 330 -12.15 17.01 -26.61
N HIS A 331 -12.16 18.34 -26.58
CA HIS A 331 -12.91 19.08 -25.56
C HIS A 331 -14.43 18.96 -25.74
N MET A 332 -14.92 19.01 -26.99
CA MET A 332 -16.33 18.80 -27.31
C MET A 332 -16.73 17.34 -27.08
N ALA A 333 -15.87 16.40 -27.47
CA ALA A 333 -16.03 14.97 -27.18
C ALA A 333 -16.13 14.70 -25.65
N SER A 334 -15.25 15.33 -24.86
CA SER A 334 -15.24 15.22 -23.39
C SER A 334 -16.54 15.73 -22.78
N LEU A 335 -17.02 16.91 -23.22
CA LEU A 335 -18.30 17.48 -22.77
C LEU A 335 -19.53 16.67 -23.23
N ALA A 336 -19.45 15.96 -24.36
CA ALA A 336 -20.52 15.08 -24.83
C ALA A 336 -20.64 13.84 -23.93
N VAL A 337 -19.53 13.16 -23.64
CA VAL A 337 -19.50 12.01 -22.70
C VAL A 337 -19.85 12.47 -21.28
N GLU A 338 -19.37 13.61 -20.82
CA GLU A 338 -19.71 14.14 -19.49
C GLU A 338 -21.21 14.41 -19.31
N ARG A 339 -21.95 14.62 -20.41
CA ARG A 339 -23.40 14.88 -20.39
C ARG A 339 -24.26 13.67 -20.75
N SER A 340 -23.69 12.59 -21.31
CA SER A 340 -24.44 11.38 -21.69
C SER A 340 -24.66 10.38 -20.54
N TYR A 341 -24.30 10.74 -19.31
CA TYR A 341 -24.41 9.83 -18.18
C TYR A 341 -25.85 9.60 -17.73
N ILE A 342 -26.14 8.38 -17.30
CA ILE A 342 -27.40 7.99 -16.66
C ILE A 342 -27.11 7.75 -15.17
N ASP A 343 -27.87 8.42 -14.29
CA ASP A 343 -27.77 8.27 -12.83
C ASP A 343 -28.82 7.26 -12.33
N LEU A 344 -28.40 6.00 -12.13
CA LEU A 344 -29.29 4.94 -11.67
C LEU A 344 -29.84 5.19 -10.27
N LYS A 345 -29.08 5.90 -9.41
CA LYS A 345 -29.54 6.23 -8.07
C LYS A 345 -30.76 7.16 -8.12
N SER A 346 -30.78 8.09 -9.07
CA SER A 346 -31.95 8.95 -9.30
C SER A 346 -33.18 8.15 -9.72
N GLN A 347 -33.02 7.16 -10.62
CA GLN A 347 -34.11 6.32 -11.12
C GLN A 347 -34.72 5.42 -10.04
N VAL A 348 -33.91 4.88 -9.11
CA VAL A 348 -34.38 4.02 -8.01
C VAL A 348 -34.74 4.76 -6.72
N THR A 349 -34.93 6.08 -6.79
CA THR A 349 -35.35 6.94 -5.66
C THR A 349 -36.78 7.45 -5.85
N TYR A 350 -37.75 6.78 -5.22
CA TYR A 350 -39.16 7.14 -5.29
C TYR A 350 -39.63 7.83 -3.99
N ASN A 351 -40.34 8.95 -4.10
CA ASN A 351 -40.79 9.77 -2.96
C ASN A 351 -39.69 10.12 -1.92
N GLY A 352 -38.43 10.19 -2.36
CA GLY A 352 -37.26 10.45 -1.50
C GLY A 352 -36.68 9.23 -0.78
N VAL A 353 -37.30 8.05 -0.92
CA VAL A 353 -36.76 6.77 -0.45
C VAL A 353 -35.96 6.13 -1.59
N CYS A 354 -34.70 5.79 -1.33
CA CYS A 354 -33.81 5.15 -2.30
C CYS A 354 -33.74 3.64 -2.03
N SER A 355 -33.97 2.84 -3.08
CA SER A 355 -33.97 1.37 -2.95
C SER A 355 -32.59 0.77 -2.72
N ILE A 356 -31.52 1.48 -3.12
CA ILE A 356 -30.13 1.06 -2.91
C ILE A 356 -29.51 1.72 -1.68
N SER A 357 -28.53 1.05 -1.07
CA SER A 357 -27.80 1.58 0.08
C SER A 357 -27.09 2.90 -0.24
N GLY A 358 -27.10 3.82 0.73
CA GLY A 358 -26.31 5.06 0.70
C GLY A 358 -24.83 4.86 1.05
N SER A 359 -24.33 3.63 1.06
CA SER A 359 -22.91 3.31 1.25
C SER A 359 -22.13 3.36 -0.07
N ASP A 360 -20.84 3.69 0.01
CA ASP A 360 -19.90 3.67 -1.11
C ASP A 360 -19.97 2.40 -1.96
N VAL A 361 -19.94 2.57 -3.28
CA VAL A 361 -19.89 1.46 -4.25
C VAL A 361 -18.42 1.06 -4.45
N ARG A 362 -17.94 0.18 -3.57
CA ARG A 362 -16.53 -0.24 -3.48
C ARG A 362 -16.18 -1.31 -4.51
N PHE A 363 -17.13 -2.15 -4.90
CA PHE A 363 -16.91 -3.23 -5.86
C PHE A 363 -17.99 -3.21 -6.94
N MET A 364 -17.59 -3.49 -8.18
CA MET A 364 -18.49 -3.75 -9.29
C MET A 364 -17.97 -4.94 -10.09
N LEU A 365 -18.89 -5.71 -10.68
CA LEU A 365 -18.60 -6.91 -11.45
C LEU A 365 -19.64 -7.03 -12.57
N SER A 366 -19.20 -7.26 -13.81
CA SER A 366 -20.10 -7.51 -14.94
C SER A 366 -20.21 -9.02 -15.19
N ASP A 367 -21.42 -9.55 -15.07
CA ASP A 367 -21.77 -10.90 -15.50
C ASP A 367 -22.20 -10.85 -16.97
N ASN A 368 -21.19 -10.91 -17.83
CA ASN A 368 -21.36 -10.97 -19.28
C ASN A 368 -22.00 -12.29 -19.74
N SER A 369 -22.15 -13.30 -18.88
CA SER A 369 -22.78 -14.58 -19.24
C SER A 369 -24.31 -14.51 -19.22
N ARG A 370 -24.88 -13.62 -18.37
CA ARG A 370 -26.32 -13.42 -18.16
C ARG A 370 -26.79 -11.98 -18.40
N GLY A 371 -25.91 -11.08 -18.88
CA GLY A 371 -26.22 -9.68 -19.10
C GLY A 371 -26.56 -8.89 -17.83
N LYS A 372 -25.84 -9.11 -16.72
CA LYS A 372 -26.12 -8.45 -15.43
C LYS A 372 -24.91 -7.68 -14.88
N VAL A 373 -25.16 -6.68 -14.05
CA VAL A 373 -24.12 -5.97 -13.28
C VAL A 373 -24.39 -6.12 -11.78
N TRP A 374 -23.34 -6.45 -11.03
CA TRP A 374 -23.33 -6.40 -9.57
C TRP A 374 -22.64 -5.11 -9.12
N SER A 375 -23.19 -4.44 -8.13
CA SER A 375 -22.57 -3.32 -7.42
C SER A 375 -22.66 -3.53 -5.91
N ALA A 376 -21.57 -3.40 -5.17
CA ALA A 376 -21.50 -3.74 -3.75
C ALA A 376 -20.75 -2.72 -2.90
N GLY A 377 -21.24 -2.55 -1.67
CA GLY A 377 -20.47 -2.02 -0.54
C GLY A 377 -19.98 -3.16 0.37
N HIS A 378 -19.56 -2.83 1.59
CA HIS A 378 -19.07 -3.84 2.56
C HIS A 378 -20.16 -4.76 3.15
N LEU A 379 -21.44 -4.39 3.06
CA LEU A 379 -22.56 -5.07 3.76
C LEU A 379 -23.79 -5.35 2.88
N SER A 380 -23.83 -4.82 1.65
CA SER A 380 -25.02 -4.83 0.78
C SER A 380 -24.64 -4.91 -0.69
N PHE A 381 -25.36 -5.73 -1.43
CA PHE A 381 -25.27 -5.92 -2.88
C PHE A 381 -26.53 -5.39 -3.57
N ALA A 382 -26.35 -4.80 -4.76
CA ALA A 382 -27.42 -4.51 -5.70
C ALA A 382 -27.10 -5.18 -7.04
N LEU A 383 -28.10 -5.87 -7.59
CA LEU A 383 -28.05 -6.59 -8.86
C LEU A 383 -28.90 -5.86 -9.89
N TRP A 384 -28.30 -5.59 -11.04
CA TRP A 384 -28.89 -4.80 -12.12
C TRP A 384 -28.92 -5.59 -13.43
N ASP A 385 -29.88 -5.30 -14.29
CA ASP A 385 -29.83 -5.71 -15.69
C ASP A 385 -28.86 -4.81 -16.48
N ALA A 386 -28.00 -5.37 -17.31
CA ALA A 386 -27.01 -4.59 -18.07
C ALA A 386 -27.59 -3.94 -19.33
N ARG A 387 -28.75 -4.39 -19.81
CA ARG A 387 -29.43 -3.95 -21.04
C ARG A 387 -30.52 -2.93 -20.73
N THR A 388 -31.49 -3.27 -19.88
CA THR A 388 -32.59 -2.39 -19.46
C THR A 388 -32.15 -1.35 -18.43
N ARG A 389 -31.06 -1.65 -17.69
CA ARG A 389 -30.48 -0.84 -16.60
C ARG A 389 -31.32 -0.85 -15.31
N GLU A 390 -32.34 -1.72 -15.24
CA GLU A 390 -33.25 -1.83 -14.09
C GLU A 390 -32.60 -2.53 -12.89
N LEU A 391 -33.08 -2.19 -11.70
CA LEU A 391 -32.68 -2.80 -10.43
C LEU A 391 -33.46 -4.11 -10.19
N LEU A 392 -32.78 -5.25 -10.30
CA LEU A 392 -33.39 -6.57 -10.17
C LEU A 392 -33.53 -7.05 -8.72
N LYS A 393 -32.55 -6.72 -7.85
CA LYS A 393 -32.50 -7.19 -6.46
C LYS A 393 -31.58 -6.34 -5.60
N VAL A 394 -31.91 -6.14 -4.33
CA VAL A 394 -30.99 -5.62 -3.29
C VAL A 394 -30.99 -6.58 -2.11
N PHE A 395 -29.81 -6.93 -1.60
CA PHE A 395 -29.66 -7.93 -0.53
C PHE A 395 -28.42 -7.68 0.33
N ASN A 396 -28.48 -8.12 1.59
CA ASN A 396 -27.37 -8.01 2.55
C ASN A 396 -26.31 -9.11 2.36
N ILE A 397 -25.26 -9.09 3.18
CA ILE A 397 -24.22 -10.13 3.19
C ILE A 397 -24.73 -11.53 3.58
N GLU A 398 -25.90 -11.68 4.20
CA GLU A 398 -26.56 -12.97 4.45
C GLU A 398 -27.36 -13.48 3.24
N GLY A 399 -27.61 -12.64 2.23
CA GLY A 399 -28.46 -12.95 1.07
C GLY A 399 -29.96 -12.68 1.29
N GLN A 400 -30.33 -12.04 2.40
CA GLN A 400 -31.69 -11.60 2.68
C GLN A 400 -32.00 -10.33 1.87
N ILE A 401 -33.21 -10.24 1.32
CA ILE A 401 -33.62 -9.11 0.46
C ILE A 401 -33.91 -7.88 1.34
N GLU A 402 -33.31 -6.74 1.00
CA GLU A 402 -33.57 -5.46 1.68
C GLU A 402 -34.86 -4.80 1.18
N ASN A 403 -36.01 -5.35 1.56
CA ASN A 403 -37.32 -4.75 1.31
C ASN A 403 -37.53 -3.48 2.16
N ARG A 404 -37.02 -2.33 1.70
CA ARG A 404 -37.20 -1.02 2.38
C ARG A 404 -38.58 -0.37 2.14
N VAL A 405 -39.62 -1.19 1.94
CA VAL A 405 -41.00 -0.77 1.62
C VAL A 405 -42.02 -1.56 2.45
N ASP A 406 -42.00 -1.36 3.77
CA ASP A 406 -43.10 -1.79 4.64
C ASP A 406 -44.31 -0.85 4.45
N MET A 407 -45.19 -1.19 3.53
CA MET A 407 -46.56 -0.66 3.49
C MET A 407 -47.36 -1.29 4.63
N SER A 408 -47.35 -0.66 5.80
CA SER A 408 -48.20 -1.06 6.93
C SER A 408 -49.68 -0.82 6.60
N SER A 409 -50.34 -1.83 6.04
CA SER A 409 -51.77 -1.81 5.77
C SER A 409 -52.57 -1.62 7.06
N LEU A 410 -53.34 -0.54 7.14
CA LEU A 410 -54.35 -0.36 8.19
C LEU A 410 -55.41 -1.46 8.08
N PRO A 411 -55.71 -2.21 9.15
CA PRO A 411 -56.97 -2.95 9.26
C PRO A 411 -58.07 -1.96 9.66
N ASP A 412 -59.18 -1.94 8.92
CA ASP A 412 -60.40 -1.26 9.38
C ASP A 412 -60.94 -1.95 10.63
N THR A 413 -61.18 -1.21 11.71
CA THR A 413 -62.11 -1.65 12.75
C THR A 413 -62.82 -0.46 13.40
N SER A 414 -64.11 -0.68 13.65
CA SER A 414 -65.15 0.28 13.97
C SER A 414 -65.11 0.95 15.36
N LEU A 415 -65.51 2.23 15.35
CA LEU A 415 -66.46 2.87 16.29
C LEU A 415 -66.04 3.35 17.70
N GLU A 416 -66.72 4.45 18.04
CA GLU A 416 -67.19 4.97 19.35
C GLU A 416 -66.41 6.04 20.15
N ASP A 417 -67.24 6.91 20.75
CA ASP A 417 -67.07 8.09 21.62
C ASP A 417 -66.16 9.27 21.16
N GLU A 418 -66.70 10.47 20.92
CA GLU A 418 -67.21 11.46 21.91
C GLU A 418 -66.09 11.98 22.83
N MET A 419 -65.77 13.27 22.97
CA MET A 419 -66.47 14.55 22.75
C MET A 419 -65.38 15.67 22.53
N LYS A 420 -65.58 17.00 22.31
CA LYS A 420 -66.72 17.94 22.37
C LYS A 420 -66.39 19.24 21.59
N VAL A 421 -67.42 20.06 21.32
CA VAL A 421 -67.42 21.55 21.11
C VAL A 421 -66.63 22.19 19.93
N LYS A 422 -67.43 22.74 19.01
CA LYS A 422 -67.12 23.77 17.98
C LYS A 422 -66.60 25.10 18.58
N PHE A 423 -65.88 25.92 17.80
CA PHE A 423 -66.44 27.16 17.21
C PHE A 423 -65.46 27.84 16.22
N VAL A 424 -65.92 28.88 15.51
CA VAL A 424 -65.36 29.36 14.23
C VAL A 424 -65.32 30.90 14.12
N SER A 425 -64.18 31.42 13.63
CA SER A 425 -63.96 32.71 12.91
C SER A 425 -63.88 34.07 13.66
N ALA A 426 -63.19 34.99 12.96
CA ALA A 426 -63.09 36.46 13.14
C ALA A 426 -62.22 36.98 14.32
N SER A 427 -61.53 38.14 14.25
CA SER A 427 -61.50 39.18 13.20
C SER A 427 -60.09 39.83 12.97
N LYS A 428 -60.00 41.11 12.57
CA LYS A 428 -58.84 41.77 11.89
C LYS A 428 -58.03 42.74 12.78
N LYS A 429 -56.71 42.89 12.46
CA LYS A 429 -55.82 44.06 12.73
C LYS A 429 -55.50 44.36 14.22
N GLU A 430 -54.44 45.09 14.60
CA GLU A 430 -53.44 45.89 13.86
C GLU A 430 -51.97 45.69 14.38
N LYS A 431 -51.03 46.59 14.05
CA LYS A 431 -49.56 46.46 14.17
C LYS A 431 -48.99 46.60 15.59
N SER A 432 -47.95 45.84 15.90
CA SER A 432 -46.63 46.36 16.35
C SER A 432 -45.56 45.23 16.33
N GLN A 433 -44.32 45.53 16.76
CA GLN A 433 -43.12 44.67 16.59
C GLN A 433 -43.04 43.54 17.66
N GLY A 434 -42.49 42.36 17.31
CA GLY A 434 -42.27 41.29 18.29
C GLY A 434 -41.72 39.96 17.76
N THR A 435 -40.40 39.89 17.59
CA THR A 435 -39.52 38.70 17.58
C THR A 435 -40.14 37.31 17.80
N PHE A 436 -40.34 36.49 16.74
CA PHE A 436 -40.30 35.02 16.82
C PHE A 436 -40.04 34.37 15.43
N SER A 437 -38.78 34.16 15.05
CA SER A 437 -38.40 33.43 13.82
C SER A 437 -37.08 32.65 13.97
N PHE A 438 -36.92 31.97 15.11
CA PHE A 438 -35.73 31.16 15.42
C PHE A 438 -36.07 29.67 15.60
N PHE A 439 -37.17 29.36 16.30
CA PHE A 439 -37.56 27.99 16.66
C PHE A 439 -38.01 27.11 15.48
N GLN A 440 -38.45 27.68 14.36
CA GLN A 440 -38.81 26.90 13.17
C GLN A 440 -37.55 26.34 12.47
N ARG A 441 -36.46 27.11 12.43
CA ARG A 441 -35.17 26.66 11.85
C ARG A 441 -34.44 25.70 12.79
N SER A 442 -34.51 25.90 14.11
CA SER A 442 -33.88 24.98 15.06
C SER A 442 -34.49 23.58 15.02
N ARG A 443 -35.82 23.42 14.87
CA ARG A 443 -36.44 22.09 14.72
C ARG A 443 -35.92 21.32 13.50
N ASN A 444 -35.78 21.97 12.35
CA ASN A 444 -35.29 21.31 11.13
C ASN A 444 -33.79 20.99 11.23
N ALA A 445 -32.98 21.89 11.81
CA ALA A 445 -31.58 21.62 12.09
C ALA A 445 -31.39 20.47 13.11
N LEU A 446 -32.22 20.42 14.16
CA LEU A 446 -32.17 19.38 15.18
C LEU A 446 -32.61 18.01 14.65
N MET A 447 -33.60 17.95 13.75
CA MET A 447 -33.96 16.72 13.04
C MET A 447 -32.83 16.25 12.12
N GLY A 448 -32.21 17.15 11.35
CA GLY A 448 -31.04 16.83 10.52
C GLY A 448 -29.83 16.36 11.35
N ALA A 449 -29.59 16.97 12.51
CA ALA A 449 -28.57 16.55 13.45
C ALA A 449 -28.90 15.19 14.10
N ALA A 450 -30.15 14.93 14.49
CA ALA A 450 -30.58 13.65 15.04
C ALA A 450 -30.56 12.51 14.00
N ASP A 451 -30.66 12.84 12.71
CA ASP A 451 -30.51 11.91 11.59
C ASP A 451 -29.03 11.68 11.21
N ALA A 452 -28.18 12.72 11.31
CA ALA A 452 -26.73 12.55 11.27
C ALA A 452 -26.22 11.70 12.45
N VAL A 453 -26.69 11.97 13.67
CA VAL A 453 -26.38 11.17 14.86
C VAL A 453 -26.96 9.76 14.75
N ARG A 454 -28.15 9.55 14.17
CA ARG A 454 -28.62 8.18 13.87
C ARG A 454 -27.76 7.46 12.84
N ARG A 455 -27.23 8.13 11.82
CA ARG A 455 -26.26 7.52 10.89
C ARG A 455 -24.90 7.22 11.52
N VAL A 456 -24.46 8.01 12.50
CA VAL A 456 -23.25 7.72 13.31
C VAL A 456 -23.51 6.61 14.32
N ALA A 457 -24.69 6.58 14.97
CA ALA A 457 -25.09 5.52 15.89
C ALA A 457 -25.35 4.19 15.16
N ALA A 458 -25.86 4.22 13.93
CA ALA A 458 -25.94 3.03 13.07
C ALA A 458 -24.56 2.53 12.60
N LYS A 459 -23.54 3.39 12.59
CA LYS A 459 -22.11 3.00 12.47
C LYS A 459 -21.47 2.60 13.81
N GLY A 460 -22.15 2.80 14.94
CA GLY A 460 -21.68 2.48 16.30
C GLY A 460 -22.48 1.37 16.99
N ALA A 461 -23.53 0.86 16.36
CA ALA A 461 -24.23 -0.34 16.78
C ALA A 461 -23.40 -1.56 16.36
N PHE A 462 -22.95 -2.34 17.35
CA PHE A 462 -22.10 -3.51 17.15
C PHE A 462 -22.88 -4.68 16.51
N GLY A 463 -23.12 -4.61 15.21
CA GLY A 463 -23.30 -5.79 14.35
C GLY A 463 -21.94 -6.33 13.89
N ASP A 464 -21.86 -7.61 13.50
CA ASP A 464 -20.61 -8.31 13.21
C ASP A 464 -19.75 -7.67 12.10
N ASP A 465 -18.78 -6.85 12.51
CA ASP A 465 -17.74 -6.27 11.65
C ASP A 465 -16.90 -7.37 10.94
N HIS A 466 -16.88 -8.56 11.53
CA HIS A 466 -16.13 -9.74 11.11
C HIS A 466 -16.58 -10.39 9.78
N ARG A 467 -17.74 -10.02 9.21
CA ARG A 467 -18.23 -10.60 7.93
C ARG A 467 -18.32 -9.62 6.75
N ARG A 468 -17.80 -8.38 6.89
CA ARG A 468 -17.77 -7.38 5.80
C ARG A 468 -17.10 -7.92 4.54
N THR A 469 -17.70 -7.65 3.37
CA THR A 469 -17.14 -7.98 2.06
C THR A 469 -16.00 -7.03 1.68
N GLU A 470 -14.87 -7.61 1.30
CA GLU A 470 -13.63 -6.90 0.92
C GLU A 470 -13.14 -7.27 -0.49
N ALA A 471 -13.67 -8.34 -1.10
CA ALA A 471 -13.36 -8.75 -2.48
C ALA A 471 -14.55 -9.45 -3.17
N LEU A 472 -14.60 -9.39 -4.50
CA LEU A 472 -15.66 -9.92 -5.36
C LEU A 472 -15.07 -10.43 -6.70
N ALA A 473 -15.56 -11.56 -7.23
CA ALA A 473 -15.17 -12.13 -8.53
C ALA A 473 -16.28 -12.96 -9.22
N LEU A 474 -16.16 -13.16 -10.53
CA LEU A 474 -16.96 -14.05 -11.38
C LEU A 474 -16.10 -15.26 -11.79
N THR A 475 -16.61 -16.48 -11.70
CA THR A 475 -15.96 -17.69 -12.24
C THR A 475 -16.57 -18.12 -13.58
N VAL A 476 -15.85 -18.98 -14.33
CA VAL A 476 -16.21 -19.40 -15.70
C VAL A 476 -17.42 -20.33 -15.80
N ASP A 477 -17.90 -20.85 -14.68
CA ASP A 477 -19.21 -21.50 -14.50
C ASP A 477 -20.37 -20.50 -14.25
N GLY A 478 -20.04 -19.21 -14.24
CA GLY A 478 -20.97 -18.13 -13.92
C GLY A 478 -21.28 -17.98 -12.43
N MET A 479 -20.57 -18.65 -11.52
CA MET A 479 -20.75 -18.43 -10.08
C MET A 479 -20.05 -17.13 -9.64
N ILE A 480 -20.56 -16.54 -8.57
CA ILE A 480 -20.06 -15.29 -7.99
C ILE A 480 -19.40 -15.62 -6.66
N TRP A 481 -18.23 -15.05 -6.39
CA TRP A 481 -17.45 -15.32 -5.18
C TRP A 481 -17.15 -14.02 -4.43
N THR A 482 -17.45 -14.00 -3.13
CA THR A 482 -17.13 -12.87 -2.24
C THR A 482 -16.21 -13.30 -1.12
N GLY A 483 -15.30 -12.42 -0.70
CA GLY A 483 -14.35 -12.65 0.38
C GLY A 483 -14.56 -11.64 1.51
N CYS A 484 -14.44 -12.11 2.76
CA CYS A 484 -14.78 -11.35 3.96
C CYS A 484 -13.58 -10.97 4.84
N THR A 485 -13.80 -10.03 5.78
CA THR A 485 -12.81 -9.56 6.77
C THR A 485 -12.24 -10.63 7.71
N ASN A 486 -12.94 -11.74 7.93
CA ASN A 486 -12.49 -12.90 8.71
C ASN A 486 -11.90 -14.06 7.88
N GLY A 487 -11.64 -13.87 6.58
CA GLY A 487 -11.13 -14.92 5.70
C GLY A 487 -12.20 -15.88 5.15
N LEU A 488 -13.47 -15.68 5.49
CA LEU A 488 -14.59 -16.44 4.91
C LEU A 488 -14.73 -16.14 3.41
N LEU A 489 -14.97 -17.20 2.65
CA LEU A 489 -15.32 -17.20 1.24
C LEU A 489 -16.78 -17.63 1.09
N VAL A 490 -17.56 -16.90 0.30
CA VAL A 490 -18.97 -17.21 0.05
C VAL A 490 -19.21 -17.31 -1.45
N GLN A 491 -19.82 -18.40 -1.89
CA GLN A 491 -20.25 -18.64 -3.27
C GLN A 491 -21.73 -18.28 -3.43
N TRP A 492 -22.08 -17.65 -4.56
CA TRP A 492 -23.43 -17.22 -4.91
C TRP A 492 -23.77 -17.59 -6.36
N ASP A 493 -25.06 -17.71 -6.67
CA ASP A 493 -25.54 -17.78 -8.06
C ASP A 493 -25.58 -16.39 -8.74
N GLY A 494 -25.86 -16.35 -10.05
CA GLY A 494 -26.07 -15.11 -10.82
C GLY A 494 -27.37 -14.34 -10.52
N ASN A 495 -28.09 -14.70 -9.46
CA ASN A 495 -29.34 -14.08 -9.02
C ASN A 495 -29.25 -13.57 -7.56
N GLY A 496 -28.06 -13.58 -6.96
CA GLY A 496 -27.86 -13.16 -5.57
C GLY A 496 -28.37 -14.15 -4.53
N THR A 497 -28.38 -15.44 -4.85
CA THR A 497 -28.70 -16.53 -3.91
C THR A 497 -27.39 -17.07 -3.33
N ARG A 498 -27.25 -17.05 -2.00
CA ARG A 498 -26.10 -17.64 -1.29
C ARG A 498 -26.13 -19.16 -1.44
N LEU A 499 -25.01 -19.77 -1.82
CA LEU A 499 -24.92 -21.21 -2.10
C LEU A 499 -24.07 -21.98 -1.07
N GLN A 500 -22.80 -21.59 -0.89
CA GLN A 500 -21.82 -22.33 -0.09
C GLN A 500 -20.84 -21.38 0.62
N GLU A 501 -20.23 -21.86 1.71
CA GLU A 501 -19.29 -21.14 2.57
C GLU A 501 -18.02 -21.97 2.81
N PHE A 502 -16.85 -21.33 2.71
CA PHE A 502 -15.54 -21.97 2.92
C PHE A 502 -14.64 -21.04 3.74
N GLN A 503 -13.84 -21.58 4.67
CA GLN A 503 -12.88 -20.79 5.45
C GLN A 503 -11.55 -21.54 5.58
N HIS A 504 -10.65 -21.29 4.63
CA HIS A 504 -9.31 -21.91 4.56
C HIS A 504 -8.21 -21.06 5.21
N HIS A 505 -8.56 -19.87 5.73
CA HIS A 505 -7.64 -18.90 6.32
C HIS A 505 -8.43 -17.93 7.25
N SER A 506 -7.75 -17.30 8.20
CA SER A 506 -8.39 -16.43 9.22
C SER A 506 -8.25 -14.92 8.97
N SER A 507 -7.25 -14.50 8.20
CA SER A 507 -7.08 -13.09 7.80
C SER A 507 -8.03 -12.70 6.67
N ALA A 508 -8.40 -11.42 6.59
CA ALA A 508 -9.26 -10.87 5.54
C ALA A 508 -8.85 -11.24 4.11
N VAL A 509 -9.82 -11.56 3.26
CA VAL A 509 -9.63 -11.69 1.80
C VAL A 509 -9.61 -10.31 1.16
N GLN A 510 -8.53 -9.92 0.49
CA GLN A 510 -8.40 -8.59 -0.14
C GLN A 510 -8.47 -8.62 -1.66
N SER A 511 -8.19 -9.75 -2.30
CA SER A 511 -8.28 -9.85 -3.75
C SER A 511 -8.58 -11.26 -4.23
N PHE A 512 -9.20 -11.34 -5.42
CA PHE A 512 -9.41 -12.56 -6.18
C PHE A 512 -8.75 -12.45 -7.55
N CYS A 513 -8.42 -13.60 -8.13
CA CYS A 513 -8.16 -13.76 -9.56
C CYS A 513 -8.73 -15.11 -10.02
N THR A 514 -9.18 -15.21 -11.26
CA THR A 514 -9.77 -16.44 -11.80
C THR A 514 -9.09 -16.79 -13.11
N PHE A 515 -8.58 -18.02 -13.21
CA PHE A 515 -8.03 -18.54 -14.46
C PHE A 515 -8.46 -19.99 -14.63
N GLY A 516 -9.11 -20.28 -15.76
CA GLY A 516 -9.65 -21.60 -16.01
C GLY A 516 -10.63 -22.03 -14.91
N THR A 517 -10.46 -23.25 -14.40
CA THR A 517 -11.21 -23.78 -13.25
C THR A 517 -10.56 -23.49 -11.89
N ARG A 518 -9.58 -22.57 -11.82
CA ARG A 518 -8.88 -22.19 -10.58
C ARG A 518 -9.25 -20.78 -10.12
N ILE A 519 -9.49 -20.63 -8.82
CA ILE A 519 -9.70 -19.35 -8.14
C ILE A 519 -8.49 -19.10 -7.26
N TRP A 520 -7.86 -17.94 -7.43
CA TRP A 520 -6.73 -17.47 -6.66
C TRP A 520 -7.23 -16.45 -5.65
N VAL A 521 -6.84 -16.61 -4.39
CA VAL A 521 -7.33 -15.83 -3.24
C VAL A 521 -6.15 -15.17 -2.54
N GLY A 522 -6.16 -13.83 -2.48
CA GLY A 522 -5.11 -13.01 -1.88
C GLY A 522 -5.54 -12.45 -0.53
N TYR A 523 -4.76 -12.71 0.51
CA TYR A 523 -5.11 -12.40 1.90
C TYR A 523 -4.33 -11.21 2.47
N ALA A 524 -4.89 -10.61 3.53
CA ALA A 524 -4.28 -9.52 4.28
C ALA A 524 -2.97 -9.92 5.01
N SER A 525 -2.71 -11.22 5.17
CA SER A 525 -1.45 -11.77 5.70
C SER A 525 -0.29 -11.76 4.71
N GLY A 526 -0.53 -11.49 3.42
CA GLY A 526 0.44 -11.79 2.35
C GLY A 526 0.40 -13.23 1.84
N THR A 527 -0.54 -14.05 2.31
CA THR A 527 -0.80 -15.42 1.81
C THR A 527 -1.55 -15.38 0.46
N VAL A 528 -1.15 -16.24 -0.47
CA VAL A 528 -2.00 -16.70 -1.60
C VAL A 528 -2.52 -18.09 -1.30
N GLN A 529 -3.78 -18.36 -1.60
CA GLN A 529 -4.31 -19.72 -1.77
C GLN A 529 -4.91 -19.89 -3.16
N VAL A 530 -4.94 -21.13 -3.64
CA VAL A 530 -5.56 -21.54 -4.90
C VAL A 530 -6.62 -22.60 -4.58
N ILE A 531 -7.85 -22.40 -5.04
CA ILE A 531 -8.98 -23.31 -4.86
C ILE A 531 -9.61 -23.69 -6.21
N ASP A 532 -10.36 -24.80 -6.27
CA ASP A 532 -11.18 -25.16 -7.43
C ASP A 532 -12.58 -24.49 -7.40
N LEU A 533 -13.36 -24.66 -8.47
CA LEU A 533 -14.75 -24.16 -8.55
C LEU A 533 -15.73 -24.78 -7.53
N LYS A 534 -15.31 -25.81 -6.78
CA LYS A 534 -16.06 -26.44 -5.69
C LYS A 534 -15.57 -25.98 -4.30
N GLY A 535 -14.61 -25.05 -4.26
CA GLY A 535 -14.01 -24.53 -3.03
C GLY A 535 -12.97 -25.45 -2.37
N ASN A 536 -12.50 -26.53 -3.04
CA ASN A 536 -11.43 -27.38 -2.51
C ASN A 536 -10.09 -26.65 -2.57
N LEU A 537 -9.30 -26.70 -1.50
CA LEU A 537 -7.96 -26.11 -1.46
C LEU A 537 -6.96 -26.94 -2.28
N LEU A 538 -6.40 -26.34 -3.34
CA LEU A 538 -5.36 -26.93 -4.18
C LEU A 538 -3.95 -26.63 -3.64
N GLY A 539 -3.79 -25.53 -2.90
CA GLY A 539 -2.57 -25.20 -2.17
C GLY A 539 -2.50 -23.72 -1.76
N GLY A 540 -1.44 -23.32 -1.06
CA GLY A 540 -1.22 -21.93 -0.68
C GLY A 540 0.16 -21.70 -0.04
N TRP A 541 0.61 -20.44 -0.04
CA TRP A 541 1.94 -20.03 0.42
C TRP A 541 1.99 -18.53 0.77
N VAL A 542 3.00 -18.14 1.56
CA VAL A 542 3.29 -16.71 1.82
C VAL A 542 3.96 -16.09 0.59
N ALA A 543 3.16 -15.36 -0.18
CA ALA A 543 3.54 -14.73 -1.44
C ALA A 543 4.31 -13.41 -1.22
N HIS A 544 3.93 -12.63 -0.20
CA HIS A 544 4.50 -11.33 0.15
C HIS A 544 4.58 -11.15 1.68
N SER A 545 5.33 -10.17 2.15
CA SER A 545 5.41 -9.81 3.59
C SER A 545 4.34 -8.80 4.02
N SER A 546 3.40 -8.45 3.15
CA SER A 546 2.31 -7.51 3.44
C SER A 546 1.03 -7.87 2.65
N PRO A 547 -0.14 -7.31 3.03
CA PRO A 547 -1.44 -7.58 2.41
C PRO A 547 -1.48 -7.58 0.87
N ILE A 548 -2.16 -8.55 0.26
CA ILE A 548 -2.30 -8.67 -1.22
C ILE A 548 -3.52 -7.90 -1.72
N ILE A 549 -3.30 -6.65 -2.13
CA ILE A 549 -4.36 -5.70 -2.48
C ILE A 549 -4.98 -5.91 -3.87
N LYS A 550 -4.28 -6.57 -4.80
CA LYS A 550 -4.82 -6.84 -6.15
C LYS A 550 -4.09 -8.00 -6.83
N MET A 551 -4.79 -8.70 -7.73
CA MET A 551 -4.23 -9.72 -8.62
C MET A 551 -4.74 -9.54 -10.06
N ALA A 552 -3.96 -9.96 -11.05
CA ALA A 552 -4.31 -9.97 -12.48
C ALA A 552 -3.63 -11.16 -13.20
N VAL A 553 -4.15 -11.62 -14.35
CA VAL A 553 -3.58 -12.75 -15.12
C VAL A 553 -3.05 -12.26 -16.47
N GLY A 554 -1.82 -12.64 -16.83
CA GLY A 554 -1.18 -12.29 -18.11
C GLY A 554 0.05 -13.15 -18.40
N ALA A 555 0.38 -13.38 -19.68
CA ALA A 555 1.55 -14.16 -20.13
C ALA A 555 1.82 -15.49 -19.39
N GLY A 556 0.77 -16.24 -19.03
CA GLY A 556 0.90 -17.51 -18.29
C GLY A 556 1.17 -17.38 -16.78
N TYR A 557 1.10 -16.16 -16.23
CA TYR A 557 1.25 -15.88 -14.81
C TYR A 557 0.00 -15.25 -14.19
N VAL A 558 -0.23 -15.54 -12.91
CA VAL A 558 -1.05 -14.73 -12.01
C VAL A 558 -0.10 -13.77 -11.29
N PHE A 559 -0.21 -12.48 -11.58
CA PHE A 559 0.52 -11.42 -10.89
C PHE A 559 -0.22 -11.01 -9.62
N SER A 560 0.52 -10.87 -8.52
CA SER A 560 0.01 -10.38 -7.24
C SER A 560 0.74 -9.11 -6.80
N LEU A 561 -0.04 -8.05 -6.53
CA LEU A 561 0.42 -6.78 -5.98
C LEU A 561 0.21 -6.75 -4.46
N ALA A 562 1.29 -6.53 -3.72
CA ALA A 562 1.25 -6.30 -2.28
C ALA A 562 1.09 -4.81 -1.93
N SER A 563 0.61 -4.52 -0.71
CA SER A 563 0.50 -3.16 -0.18
C SER A 563 1.85 -2.44 0.00
N HIS A 564 2.97 -3.17 0.05
CA HIS A 564 4.32 -2.61 -0.05
C HIS A 564 4.74 -2.29 -1.51
N GLY A 565 3.81 -2.33 -2.47
CA GLY A 565 4.03 -1.96 -3.87
C GLY A 565 4.80 -2.98 -4.73
N GLY A 566 5.17 -4.13 -4.19
CA GLY A 566 5.89 -5.18 -4.93
C GLY A 566 4.95 -6.08 -5.74
N ILE A 567 5.42 -6.57 -6.89
CA ILE A 567 4.68 -7.39 -7.85
C ILE A 567 5.43 -8.70 -8.09
N ARG A 568 4.75 -9.83 -7.86
CA ARG A 568 5.26 -11.19 -8.11
C ARG A 568 4.30 -11.98 -8.99
N GLY A 569 4.81 -12.58 -10.07
CA GLY A 569 4.10 -13.51 -10.94
C GLY A 569 4.32 -14.96 -10.51
N TRP A 570 3.21 -15.71 -10.37
CA TRP A 570 3.17 -17.14 -10.09
C TRP A 570 2.64 -17.85 -11.35
N SER A 571 3.12 -19.05 -11.71
CA SER A 571 2.54 -19.72 -12.89
C SER A 571 1.06 -20.02 -12.63
N ILE A 572 0.20 -19.85 -13.65
CA ILE A 572 -1.20 -20.32 -13.62
C ILE A 572 -1.32 -21.82 -13.23
N THR A 573 -0.26 -22.60 -13.45
CA THR A 573 -0.19 -24.03 -13.11
C THR A 573 0.20 -24.30 -11.66
N SER A 574 0.79 -23.33 -10.94
CA SER A 574 1.23 -23.49 -9.55
C SER A 574 0.01 -23.69 -8.61
N PRO A 575 0.07 -24.59 -7.60
CA PRO A 575 1.15 -25.53 -7.34
C PRO A 575 1.21 -26.63 -8.43
N GLY A 576 2.38 -26.89 -8.99
CA GLY A 576 2.54 -27.81 -10.14
C GLY A 576 3.98 -28.26 -10.42
N PRO A 577 4.19 -29.17 -11.39
CA PRO A 577 5.49 -29.80 -11.64
C PRO A 577 6.62 -28.81 -11.98
N ILE A 578 6.29 -27.75 -12.72
CA ILE A 578 7.20 -26.67 -13.12
C ILE A 578 7.87 -26.03 -11.89
N ASP A 579 7.14 -25.88 -10.77
CA ASP A 579 7.65 -25.25 -9.54
C ASP A 579 8.86 -25.99 -8.95
N ASN A 580 8.86 -27.33 -9.05
CA ASN A 580 9.93 -28.16 -8.53
C ASN A 580 11.17 -28.12 -9.43
N ILE A 581 10.98 -28.07 -10.75
CA ILE A 581 12.08 -27.92 -11.71
C ILE A 581 12.72 -26.55 -11.54
N LEU A 582 11.92 -25.47 -11.57
CA LEU A 582 12.40 -24.11 -11.33
C LEU A 582 13.11 -23.96 -9.98
N ARG A 583 12.63 -24.64 -8.92
CA ARG A 583 13.32 -24.62 -7.62
C ARG A 583 14.70 -25.26 -7.70
N SER A 584 14.80 -26.43 -8.31
CA SER A 584 16.08 -27.14 -8.48
C SER A 584 17.09 -26.36 -9.33
N GLU A 585 16.64 -25.82 -10.47
CA GLU A 585 17.49 -25.08 -11.41
C GLU A 585 17.97 -23.73 -10.84
N LEU A 586 17.11 -23.02 -10.09
CA LEU A 586 17.50 -21.76 -9.43
C LEU A 586 18.46 -22.03 -8.26
N SER A 587 18.19 -23.00 -7.39
CA SER A 587 19.11 -23.36 -6.30
C SER A 587 20.46 -23.87 -6.82
N ALA A 588 20.50 -24.57 -7.95
CA ALA A 588 21.77 -24.96 -8.59
C ALA A 588 22.57 -23.76 -9.14
N LYS A 589 21.93 -22.59 -9.31
CA LYS A 589 22.53 -21.33 -9.78
C LYS A 589 22.71 -20.27 -8.68
N GLU A 590 22.52 -20.64 -7.41
CA GLU A 590 22.46 -19.69 -6.29
C GLU A 590 23.68 -18.75 -6.19
N SER A 591 24.87 -19.27 -6.46
CA SER A 591 26.12 -18.51 -6.46
C SER A 591 26.21 -17.41 -7.52
N LEU A 592 25.39 -17.46 -8.59
CA LEU A 592 25.39 -16.44 -9.65
C LEU A 592 24.67 -15.15 -9.24
N TYR A 593 23.74 -15.22 -8.28
CA TYR A 593 22.93 -14.08 -7.83
C TYR A 593 23.06 -13.80 -6.33
N THR A 594 24.01 -14.44 -5.64
CA THR A 594 24.32 -14.16 -4.23
C THR A 594 25.34 -13.03 -4.14
N VAL A 595 25.01 -11.97 -3.40
CA VAL A 595 25.90 -10.85 -3.11
C VAL A 595 26.20 -10.82 -1.61
N PHE A 596 27.47 -10.63 -1.27
CA PHE A 596 27.94 -10.50 0.10
C PHE A 596 28.31 -9.06 0.41
N GLU A 597 27.83 -8.55 1.53
CA GLU A 597 28.09 -7.20 2.04
C GLU A 597 28.65 -7.32 3.47
N ASN A 598 29.79 -6.70 3.77
CA ASN A 598 30.28 -6.60 5.16
C ASN A 598 29.95 -5.22 5.74
N LEU A 599 29.38 -5.20 6.94
CA LEU A 599 28.93 -4.00 7.62
C LEU A 599 29.40 -3.96 9.08
N LYS A 600 30.12 -2.91 9.45
CA LYS A 600 30.40 -2.59 10.87
C LYS A 600 29.24 -1.83 11.51
N ILE A 601 28.71 -2.34 12.63
CA ILE A 601 27.63 -1.74 13.43
C ILE A 601 28.12 -1.45 14.85
N LEU A 602 28.11 -0.17 15.25
CA LEU A 602 28.30 0.24 16.64
C LEU A 602 26.97 0.19 17.39
N THR A 603 26.96 -0.45 18.56
CA THR A 603 25.83 -0.46 19.50
C THR A 603 26.32 0.03 20.85
N GLY A 604 25.70 1.06 21.43
CA GLY A 604 26.10 1.66 22.71
C GLY A 604 24.93 1.79 23.69
N THR A 605 25.10 1.30 24.92
CA THR A 605 24.12 1.45 26.01
C THR A 605 24.66 2.28 27.17
N TRP A 606 23.81 3.12 27.78
CA TRP A 606 24.17 3.87 28.99
C TRP A 606 22.96 4.25 29.85
N ASN A 607 22.95 3.82 31.11
CA ASN A 607 22.04 4.39 32.11
C ASN A 607 22.60 5.75 32.55
N VAL A 608 21.91 6.84 32.17
CA VAL A 608 22.39 8.22 32.36
C VAL A 608 21.98 8.82 33.71
N GLY A 609 21.16 8.11 34.50
CA GLY A 609 20.79 8.49 35.86
C GLY A 609 20.23 9.92 35.99
N GLN A 610 19.33 10.32 35.09
CA GLN A 610 18.76 11.68 34.97
C GLN A 610 19.78 12.79 34.61
N GLY A 611 21.02 12.42 34.29
CA GLY A 611 22.10 13.35 33.93
C GLY A 611 22.11 13.78 32.46
N ARG A 612 23.17 14.52 32.12
CA ARG A 612 23.54 14.92 30.75
C ARG A 612 25.03 14.66 30.56
N ALA A 613 25.43 14.15 29.40
CA ALA A 613 26.84 13.94 29.08
C ALA A 613 27.58 15.26 28.81
N SER A 614 28.88 15.29 29.12
CA SER A 614 29.80 16.24 28.50
C SER A 614 30.01 15.93 27.00
N HIS A 615 30.55 16.88 26.23
CA HIS A 615 30.90 16.63 24.83
C HIS A 615 32.02 15.60 24.70
N ASP A 616 33.05 15.70 25.55
CA ASP A 616 34.18 14.77 25.60
C ASP A 616 33.74 13.34 25.93
N SER A 617 32.72 13.19 26.79
CA SER A 617 32.10 11.89 27.11
C SER A 617 31.45 11.25 25.87
N LEU A 618 30.81 12.04 25.00
CA LEU A 618 30.20 11.55 23.77
C LEU A 618 31.23 11.24 22.67
N ILE A 619 32.31 12.03 22.59
CA ILE A 619 33.45 11.74 21.71
C ILE A 619 34.15 10.45 22.17
N SER A 620 34.46 10.33 23.47
CA SER A 620 35.04 9.13 24.09
C SER A 620 34.24 7.87 23.76
N TRP A 621 32.92 7.91 23.97
CA TRP A 621 32.04 6.76 23.77
C TRP A 621 31.76 6.42 22.30
N LEU A 622 31.33 7.41 21.50
CA LEU A 622 30.81 7.19 20.14
C LEU A 622 31.71 7.82 19.07
N GLY A 623 32.05 9.10 19.20
CA GLY A 623 32.76 9.86 18.15
C GLY A 623 34.12 9.25 17.77
N SER A 624 34.84 8.71 18.75
CA SER A 624 36.17 8.10 18.61
C SER A 624 36.24 6.90 17.66
N VAL A 625 35.10 6.27 17.36
CA VAL A 625 34.98 5.10 16.46
C VAL A 625 33.91 5.29 15.37
N ALA A 626 33.27 6.46 15.29
CA ALA A 626 32.21 6.75 14.31
C ALA A 626 32.74 6.71 12.85
N SER A 627 34.02 6.98 12.65
CA SER A 627 34.73 6.86 11.38
C SER A 627 34.75 5.42 10.83
N GLU A 628 34.80 4.41 11.69
CA GLU A 628 34.95 3.00 11.32
C GLU A 628 33.64 2.29 10.93
N VAL A 629 32.48 2.88 11.24
CA VAL A 629 31.19 2.17 11.22
C VAL A 629 30.18 2.74 10.22
N GLY A 630 29.27 1.88 9.76
CA GLY A 630 28.18 2.23 8.84
C GLY A 630 26.85 2.51 9.53
N ILE A 631 26.59 1.90 10.69
CA ILE A 631 25.40 2.13 11.51
C ILE A 631 25.83 2.34 12.97
N ILE A 632 25.19 3.30 13.65
CA ILE A 632 25.36 3.59 15.08
C ILE A 632 23.99 3.48 15.75
N VAL A 633 23.89 2.66 16.80
CA VAL A 633 22.67 2.47 17.59
C VAL A 633 22.94 2.84 19.04
N VAL A 634 22.12 3.72 19.61
CA VAL A 634 22.26 4.18 21.00
C VAL A 634 20.99 3.87 21.79
N GLY A 635 21.16 3.26 22.95
CA GLY A 635 20.10 3.00 23.93
C GLY A 635 20.43 3.66 25.27
N LEU A 636 19.58 4.58 25.73
CA LEU A 636 19.73 5.23 27.02
C LEU A 636 18.67 4.75 28.02
N GLN A 637 19.04 4.71 29.29
CA GLN A 637 18.12 4.44 30.41
C GLN A 637 18.17 5.56 31.45
N GLU A 638 17.07 5.77 32.16
CA GLU A 638 16.88 6.87 33.12
C GLU A 638 17.13 8.27 32.55
N VAL A 639 16.84 8.48 31.26
CA VAL A 639 16.91 9.80 30.60
C VAL A 639 16.12 10.87 31.36
N GLU A 640 14.95 10.49 31.87
CA GLU A 640 14.12 11.31 32.74
C GLU A 640 13.31 10.40 33.66
N MET A 641 13.40 10.62 34.97
CA MET A 641 12.75 9.79 36.00
C MET A 641 12.12 10.70 37.05
N GLY A 642 10.91 10.35 37.52
CA GLY A 642 10.18 11.10 38.54
C GLY A 642 8.68 10.85 38.44
N ALA A 643 7.97 10.74 39.57
CA ALA A 643 6.59 10.25 39.61
C ALA A 643 5.64 11.04 38.69
N GLY A 644 5.73 12.38 38.68
CA GLY A 644 4.93 13.24 37.80
C GLY A 644 5.25 13.04 36.32
N PHE A 645 6.53 12.91 35.95
CA PHE A 645 6.95 12.65 34.57
C PHE A 645 6.51 11.25 34.10
N LEU A 646 6.60 10.24 34.95
CA LEU A 646 6.16 8.87 34.64
C LEU A 646 4.65 8.80 34.41
N ALA A 647 3.86 9.47 35.25
CA ALA A 647 2.41 9.60 35.05
C ALA A 647 2.06 10.38 33.79
N MET A 648 2.75 11.51 33.53
CA MET A 648 2.58 12.30 32.30
C MET A 648 2.97 11.51 31.05
N SER A 649 4.01 10.68 31.12
CA SER A 649 4.45 9.82 30.01
C SER A 649 3.46 8.71 29.72
N ALA A 650 2.89 8.06 30.74
CA ALA A 650 1.83 7.06 30.57
C ALA A 650 0.57 7.70 29.95
N ALA A 651 0.17 8.90 30.40
CA ALA A 651 -0.94 9.63 29.80
C ALA A 651 -0.68 10.02 28.33
N LYS A 652 0.52 10.56 28.03
CA LYS A 652 0.98 10.87 26.67
C LYS A 652 0.94 9.66 25.73
N GLU A 653 1.44 8.51 26.18
CA GLU A 653 1.44 7.27 25.40
C GLU A 653 0.00 6.84 25.04
N THR A 654 -0.97 6.97 25.96
CA THR A 654 -2.39 6.67 25.66
C THR A 654 -3.06 7.60 24.64
N VAL A 655 -2.46 8.75 24.33
CA VAL A 655 -2.92 9.69 23.29
C VAL A 655 -1.98 9.77 22.09
N GLY A 656 -1.00 8.86 21.98
CA GLY A 656 -0.05 8.82 20.86
C GLY A 656 0.92 10.00 20.80
N LEU A 657 1.19 10.66 21.93
CA LEU A 657 2.22 11.68 22.05
C LEU A 657 3.49 11.05 22.63
N GLU A 658 4.63 11.31 22.01
CA GLU A 658 5.90 10.68 22.40
C GLU A 658 6.95 11.71 22.83
N GLY A 659 7.96 11.23 23.58
CA GLY A 659 9.18 11.97 23.88
C GLY A 659 9.12 13.00 25.01
N SER A 660 10.30 13.41 25.46
CA SER A 660 10.53 14.51 26.40
C SER A 660 11.60 15.49 25.90
N ALA A 661 11.65 16.68 26.49
CA ALA A 661 12.64 17.70 26.12
C ALA A 661 14.08 17.27 26.44
N ILE A 662 14.27 16.43 27.48
CA ILE A 662 15.57 15.84 27.80
C ILE A 662 15.93 14.77 26.77
N GLY A 663 14.96 13.94 26.34
CA GLY A 663 15.17 12.98 25.26
C GLY A 663 15.60 13.64 23.94
N GLN A 664 14.92 14.71 23.53
CA GLN A 664 15.32 15.48 22.32
C GLN A 664 16.71 16.12 22.48
N TRP A 665 17.04 16.65 23.66
CA TRP A 665 18.40 17.16 23.93
C TRP A 665 19.47 16.08 23.73
N TRP A 666 19.22 14.84 24.17
CA TRP A 666 20.14 13.71 23.93
C TRP A 666 20.25 13.37 22.44
N LEU A 667 19.12 13.27 21.72
CA LEU A 667 19.10 12.97 20.29
C LEU A 667 19.92 13.99 19.48
N ASP A 668 19.73 15.28 19.75
CA ASP A 668 20.41 16.34 19.00
C ASP A 668 21.87 16.55 19.42
N THR A 669 22.24 16.25 20.68
CA THR A 669 23.63 16.34 21.14
C THR A 669 24.46 15.15 20.66
N ILE A 670 23.87 13.95 20.60
CA ILE A 670 24.48 12.78 19.93
C ILE A 670 24.59 13.06 18.42
N GLY A 671 23.53 13.53 17.77
CA GLY A 671 23.53 13.86 16.35
C GLY A 671 24.64 14.85 15.96
N LYS A 672 24.83 15.92 16.74
CA LYS A 672 25.95 16.86 16.57
C LYS A 672 27.34 16.24 16.78
N THR A 673 27.45 15.21 17.62
CA THR A 673 28.72 14.49 17.85
C THR A 673 28.99 13.42 16.78
N LEU A 674 28.03 13.17 15.89
CA LEU A 674 28.11 12.22 14.78
C LEU A 674 28.01 12.90 13.40
N ASP A 675 28.16 14.22 13.33
CA ASP A 675 28.01 15.01 12.10
C ASP A 675 26.70 14.72 11.34
N GLU A 676 25.58 14.77 12.05
CA GLU A 676 24.24 14.51 11.49
C GLU A 676 23.90 15.50 10.36
N GLY A 677 23.59 14.97 9.19
CA GLY A 677 23.32 15.71 7.94
C GLY A 677 24.46 15.65 6.92
N THR A 678 25.73 15.55 7.37
CA THR A 678 26.90 15.44 6.48
C THR A 678 27.42 14.00 6.40
N THR A 679 27.79 13.39 7.54
CA THR A 679 28.35 12.02 7.60
C THR A 679 27.27 10.98 7.86
N PHE A 680 26.40 11.24 8.84
CA PHE A 680 25.34 10.33 9.28
C PHE A 680 23.94 10.96 9.13
N GLU A 681 22.91 10.11 9.04
CA GLU A 681 21.50 10.52 9.07
C GLU A 681 20.74 9.71 10.14
N ARG A 682 19.93 10.40 10.96
CA ARG A 682 19.11 9.79 12.02
C ARG A 682 17.86 9.15 11.43
N VAL A 683 17.81 7.82 11.36
CA VAL A 683 16.78 7.07 10.61
C VAL A 683 15.56 6.66 11.44
N GLY A 684 15.68 6.68 12.77
CA GLY A 684 14.58 6.36 13.67
C GLY A 684 14.94 6.52 15.14
N SER A 685 13.95 6.83 15.98
CA SER A 685 14.08 6.88 17.44
C SER A 685 12.75 6.54 18.12
N ARG A 686 12.79 6.10 19.39
CA ARG A 686 11.61 5.79 20.21
C ARG A 686 11.90 6.04 21.68
N GLN A 687 11.00 6.73 22.39
CA GLN A 687 11.12 7.02 23.83
C GLN A 687 9.90 6.51 24.61
N LEU A 688 10.13 5.68 25.63
CA LEU A 688 9.12 5.24 26.60
C LEU A 688 9.55 5.75 27.98
N ALA A 689 8.99 6.89 28.39
CA ALA A 689 9.39 7.59 29.61
C ALA A 689 10.92 7.80 29.72
N GLY A 690 11.61 7.05 30.61
CA GLY A 690 13.05 7.13 30.84
C GLY A 690 13.91 6.25 29.91
N LEU A 691 13.30 5.43 29.05
CA LEU A 691 13.96 4.63 28.02
C LEU A 691 13.99 5.41 26.69
N LEU A 692 15.13 5.47 26.02
CA LEU A 692 15.28 6.06 24.68
C LEU A 692 16.13 5.14 23.79
N ILE A 693 15.73 4.91 22.54
CA ILE A 693 16.59 4.29 21.51
C ILE A 693 16.62 5.16 20.27
N SER A 694 17.76 5.20 19.58
CA SER A 694 17.93 5.92 18.32
C SER A 694 18.99 5.27 17.43
N VAL A 695 18.82 5.41 16.10
CA VAL A 695 19.72 4.84 15.08
C VAL A 695 20.16 5.94 14.10
N TRP A 696 21.46 5.99 13.86
CA TRP A 696 22.09 6.80 12.81
C TRP A 696 22.72 5.86 11.76
N VAL A 697 22.55 6.19 10.48
CA VAL A 697 23.09 5.43 9.34
C VAL A 697 23.98 6.35 8.52
N ARG A 698 25.16 5.88 8.12
CA ARG A 698 26.10 6.64 7.29
C ARG A 698 25.49 6.95 5.93
N LYS A 699 25.72 8.17 5.42
CA LYS A 699 25.01 8.72 4.25
C LYS A 699 25.12 7.88 2.96
N ASN A 700 26.24 7.18 2.75
CA ASN A 700 26.43 6.26 1.62
C ASN A 700 25.67 4.92 1.78
N LEU A 701 25.39 4.47 3.01
CA LEU A 701 24.63 3.25 3.31
C LEU A 701 23.12 3.52 3.38
N LYS A 702 22.71 4.77 3.65
CA LYS A 702 21.32 5.21 3.71
C LYS A 702 20.42 4.75 2.55
N PRO A 703 20.87 4.66 1.27
CA PRO A 703 20.06 4.12 0.18
C PRO A 703 19.57 2.69 0.42
N HIS A 704 20.36 1.88 1.11
CA HIS A 704 20.10 0.46 1.40
C HIS A 704 19.44 0.22 2.77
N VAL A 705 19.08 1.28 3.52
CA VAL A 705 18.38 1.15 4.81
C VAL A 705 17.04 1.88 4.77
N GLY A 706 15.98 1.19 5.18
CA GLY A 706 14.62 1.70 5.23
C GLY A 706 13.68 0.73 5.93
N ASP A 707 12.38 0.88 5.68
CA ASP A 707 11.31 0.14 6.39
C ASP A 707 11.45 0.22 7.92
N VAL A 708 11.79 1.42 8.42
CA VAL A 708 12.03 1.63 9.85
C VAL A 708 10.70 1.72 10.62
N ASP A 709 10.55 0.89 11.65
CA ASP A 709 9.42 0.87 12.57
C ASP A 709 9.89 0.89 14.04
N ALA A 710 9.06 1.42 14.93
CA ALA A 710 9.34 1.56 16.36
C ALA A 710 8.34 0.77 17.22
N ALA A 711 8.78 0.29 18.38
CA ALA A 711 7.93 -0.41 19.35
C ALA A 711 8.32 -0.07 20.80
N ALA A 712 7.40 -0.26 21.75
CA ALA A 712 7.63 -0.05 23.18
C ALA A 712 6.83 -1.06 24.01
N VAL A 713 7.39 -1.54 25.13
CA VAL A 713 6.77 -2.52 26.03
C VAL A 713 7.02 -2.12 27.50
N PRO A 714 6.03 -1.58 28.23
CA PRO A 714 6.17 -1.23 29.64
C PRO A 714 6.16 -2.46 30.57
N CYS A 715 7.21 -2.63 31.38
CA CYS A 715 7.34 -3.70 32.37
C CYS A 715 7.24 -3.22 33.82
N GLY A 716 6.96 -1.93 34.06
CA GLY A 716 6.85 -1.35 35.41
C GLY A 716 5.60 -1.80 36.19
N PHE A 717 5.11 -0.94 37.08
CA PHE A 717 3.94 -1.25 37.90
C PHE A 717 2.73 -1.62 37.02
N GLY A 718 2.09 -2.74 37.33
CA GLY A 718 0.96 -3.28 36.56
C GLY A 718 1.21 -3.65 35.09
N ARG A 719 2.48 -3.69 34.62
CA ARG A 719 2.84 -3.67 33.19
C ARG A 719 2.27 -2.45 32.42
N ALA A 720 2.05 -1.33 33.12
CA ALA A 720 1.45 -0.11 32.57
C ALA A 720 2.35 1.13 32.67
N ILE A 721 3.38 1.12 33.52
CA ILE A 721 4.31 2.26 33.68
C ILE A 721 5.63 1.97 32.96
N GLY A 722 6.09 2.91 32.12
CA GLY A 722 7.33 2.82 31.34
C GLY A 722 8.64 3.05 32.09
N ASN A 723 8.64 3.06 33.43
CA ASN A 723 9.86 3.28 34.24
C ASN A 723 10.81 2.07 34.27
N LYS A 724 10.32 0.93 33.76
CA LYS A 724 10.99 -0.31 33.41
C LYS A 724 10.27 -0.87 32.20
N GLY A 725 10.96 -1.60 31.32
CA GLY A 725 10.42 -2.04 30.04
C GLY A 725 11.47 -2.11 28.95
N ALA A 726 11.01 -2.00 27.70
CA ALA A 726 11.87 -1.90 26.53
C ALA A 726 11.33 -0.92 25.49
N VAL A 727 12.22 -0.37 24.68
CA VAL A 727 11.94 0.31 23.42
C VAL A 727 12.77 -0.34 22.31
N GLY A 728 12.18 -0.51 21.14
CA GLY A 728 12.83 -1.18 20.02
C GLY A 728 12.72 -0.40 18.72
N LEU A 729 13.67 -0.64 17.82
CA LEU A 729 13.62 -0.25 16.42
C LEU A 729 13.84 -1.48 15.53
N ARG A 730 12.93 -1.70 14.57
CA ARG A 730 13.06 -2.65 13.47
C ARG A 730 13.43 -1.86 12.21
N MET A 731 14.34 -2.38 11.39
CA MET A 731 14.63 -1.84 10.07
C MET A 731 14.97 -2.94 9.08
N ARG A 732 14.87 -2.64 7.78
CA ARG A 732 15.45 -3.46 6.73
C ARG A 732 16.79 -2.88 6.28
N VAL A 733 17.83 -3.70 6.31
CA VAL A 733 19.17 -3.41 5.77
C VAL A 733 19.35 -4.32 4.56
N TYR A 734 19.54 -3.73 3.38
CA TYR A 734 19.39 -4.37 2.06
C TYR A 734 18.03 -5.11 1.92
N ASP A 735 18.01 -6.43 2.09
CA ASP A 735 16.83 -7.29 2.07
C ASP A 735 16.71 -8.18 3.34
N ARG A 736 17.35 -7.78 4.45
CA ARG A 736 17.32 -8.47 5.76
C ARG A 736 16.75 -7.61 6.86
N MET A 737 16.04 -8.24 7.80
CA MET A 737 15.36 -7.57 8.91
C MET A 737 16.24 -7.59 10.16
N ILE A 738 16.61 -6.41 10.66
CA ILE A 738 17.41 -6.24 11.87
C ILE A 738 16.61 -5.48 12.93
N CYS A 739 16.62 -5.99 14.16
CA CYS A 739 15.92 -5.39 15.30
C CYS A 739 16.89 -5.04 16.44
N PHE A 740 16.78 -3.83 16.99
CA PHE A 740 17.58 -3.36 18.13
C PHE A 740 16.65 -3.02 19.29
N ILE A 741 16.93 -3.54 20.48
CA ILE A 741 16.02 -3.53 21.64
C ILE A 741 16.74 -2.99 22.87
N ASN A 742 16.44 -1.75 23.26
CA ASN A 742 16.93 -1.15 24.50
C ASN A 742 15.99 -1.49 25.67
N CYS A 743 16.50 -2.16 26.71
CA CYS A 743 15.72 -2.52 27.91
C CYS A 743 16.19 -1.83 29.19
N HIS A 744 15.28 -1.77 30.16
CA HIS A 744 15.57 -1.48 31.55
C HIS A 744 14.70 -2.40 32.42
N PHE A 745 15.29 -3.46 32.97
CA PHE A 745 14.57 -4.50 33.73
C PHE A 745 14.56 -4.25 35.24
N ALA A 746 13.75 -5.02 35.98
CA ALA A 746 13.60 -4.87 37.42
C ALA A 746 14.93 -4.87 38.20
N ALA A 747 15.13 -3.81 38.99
CA ALA A 747 16.28 -3.61 39.86
C ALA A 747 16.23 -4.47 41.14
N HIS A 748 17.24 -4.31 42.01
CA HIS A 748 17.50 -5.06 43.24
C HIS A 748 18.06 -6.48 43.02
N LEU A 749 18.89 -6.93 43.99
CA LEU A 749 19.64 -8.19 43.93
C LEU A 749 18.72 -9.41 43.72
N GLU A 750 17.70 -9.57 44.56
CA GLU A 750 16.79 -10.72 44.58
C GLU A 750 15.86 -10.83 43.36
N ALA A 751 15.70 -9.78 42.56
CA ALA A 751 14.64 -9.69 41.54
C ALA A 751 14.92 -10.47 40.24
N VAL A 752 15.75 -11.52 40.28
CA VAL A 752 16.14 -12.35 39.12
C VAL A 752 14.93 -12.89 38.36
N ASN A 753 14.02 -13.57 39.06
CA ASN A 753 12.79 -14.10 38.46
C ASN A 753 11.90 -13.01 37.83
N ARG A 754 11.99 -11.75 38.32
CA ARG A 754 11.28 -10.63 37.71
C ARG A 754 11.97 -10.16 36.44
N ARG A 755 13.31 -10.05 36.40
CA ARG A 755 14.07 -9.76 35.17
C ARG A 755 13.80 -10.80 34.08
N ASN A 756 13.74 -12.09 34.45
CA ASN A 756 13.37 -13.17 33.53
C ASN A 756 11.95 -12.96 32.93
N ALA A 757 10.97 -12.58 33.78
CA ALA A 757 9.58 -12.33 33.39
C ALA A 757 9.34 -10.96 32.69
N ASP A 758 10.28 -10.02 32.82
CA ASP A 758 10.35 -8.80 32.02
C ASP A 758 10.90 -9.14 30.61
N PHE A 759 11.97 -9.95 30.50
CA PHE A 759 12.50 -10.44 29.21
C PHE A 759 11.48 -11.23 28.40
N ASP A 760 10.88 -12.28 28.97
CA ASP A 760 9.92 -13.14 28.25
C ASP A 760 8.70 -12.35 27.77
N HIS A 761 8.25 -11.36 28.56
CA HIS A 761 7.21 -10.44 28.15
C HIS A 761 7.64 -9.57 26.96
N VAL A 762 8.79 -8.89 27.03
CA VAL A 762 9.32 -8.06 25.94
C VAL A 762 9.48 -8.89 24.66
N PHE A 763 10.04 -10.10 24.74
CA PHE A 763 10.26 -10.96 23.58
C PHE A 763 8.94 -11.39 22.92
N ARG A 764 7.87 -11.64 23.69
CA ARG A 764 6.55 -12.06 23.17
C ARG A 764 5.67 -10.91 22.71
N THR A 765 5.73 -9.74 23.36
CA THR A 765 4.75 -8.65 23.14
C THR A 765 5.33 -7.43 22.41
N MET A 766 6.61 -7.42 22.05
CA MET A 766 7.14 -6.38 21.18
C MET A 766 6.67 -6.61 19.73
N VAL A 767 5.78 -5.71 19.28
CA VAL A 767 5.21 -5.69 17.93
C VAL A 767 5.47 -4.33 17.30
N PHE A 768 6.15 -4.31 16.17
CA PHE A 768 6.48 -3.12 15.38
C PHE A 768 5.33 -2.80 14.41
N SER A 769 4.13 -2.62 14.96
CA SER A 769 2.97 -2.14 14.21
C SER A 769 3.02 -0.62 14.08
N ARG A 770 2.80 -0.12 12.86
CA ARG A 770 2.34 1.27 12.69
C ARG A 770 1.01 1.43 13.43
N PRO A 771 0.73 2.58 14.08
CA PRO A 771 -0.66 3.00 14.23
C PRO A 771 -1.26 3.05 12.83
N SER A 772 -2.32 2.28 12.59
CA SER A 772 -2.88 2.12 11.26
C SER A 772 -3.42 3.47 10.76
N ASN A 773 -2.68 4.11 9.87
CA ASN A 773 -3.18 5.18 9.02
C ASN A 773 -4.28 4.58 8.13
N LEU A 774 -5.50 4.56 8.66
CA LEU A 774 -6.69 4.13 7.97
C LEU A 774 -6.76 4.86 6.63
N LEU A 775 -6.84 4.11 5.53
CA LEU A 775 -7.21 4.64 4.22
C LEU A 775 -8.72 4.95 4.13
N SER A 776 -9.26 5.53 5.21
CA SER A 776 -10.54 6.23 5.25
C SER A 776 -10.28 7.73 5.05
N SER A 777 -10.83 8.29 3.99
CA SER A 777 -10.68 9.67 3.53
C SER A 777 -11.12 10.71 4.58
N SER A 778 -10.18 11.26 5.36
CA SER A 778 -10.45 12.47 6.18
C SER A 778 -9.21 13.33 6.46
N GLY A 779 -8.97 14.34 5.63
CA GLY A 779 -8.00 15.42 5.91
C GLY A 779 -8.44 16.39 7.04
N MET A 780 -9.31 15.94 7.94
CA MET A 780 -10.17 16.80 8.75
C MET A 780 -9.77 16.86 10.24
N MET A 781 -9.08 15.85 10.78
CA MET A 781 -8.64 15.86 12.18
C MET A 781 -7.62 16.95 12.51
N ARG A 782 -6.80 17.39 11.55
CA ARG A 782 -5.91 18.55 11.72
C ARG A 782 -6.67 19.89 11.81
N TYR A 783 -7.86 19.99 11.22
CA TYR A 783 -8.73 21.16 11.34
C TYR A 783 -9.59 21.12 12.61
N LEU A 784 -10.08 19.95 13.03
CA LEU A 784 -10.86 19.83 14.27
C LEU A 784 -10.05 20.27 15.50
N PHE A 785 -8.84 19.76 15.70
CA PHE A 785 -8.02 20.12 16.86
C PHE A 785 -7.70 21.62 16.93
N LEU A 786 -7.46 22.26 15.77
CA LEU A 786 -7.17 23.70 15.70
C LEU A 786 -8.42 24.53 16.06
N SER A 787 -9.60 24.13 15.56
CA SER A 787 -10.87 24.81 15.86
C SER A 787 -11.33 24.61 17.32
N CYS A 788 -11.19 23.42 17.89
CA CYS A 788 -11.47 23.17 19.30
C CYS A 788 -10.53 23.97 20.23
N SER A 789 -9.24 24.08 19.90
CA SER A 789 -8.31 24.89 20.70
C SER A 789 -8.67 26.37 20.72
N LEU A 790 -9.14 26.93 19.59
CA LEU A 790 -9.61 28.31 19.49
C LEU A 790 -10.95 28.53 20.20
N ALA A 791 -11.85 27.55 20.19
CA ALA A 791 -13.11 27.61 20.93
C ALA A 791 -12.89 27.55 22.45
N CYS A 792 -12.01 26.66 22.92
CA CYS A 792 -11.69 26.51 24.33
C CYS A 792 -10.98 27.76 24.91
N SER A 793 -10.03 28.36 24.19
CA SER A 793 -9.35 29.56 24.68
C SER A 793 -10.31 30.75 24.82
N ALA A 794 -11.21 30.95 23.84
CA ALA A 794 -12.25 31.97 23.90
C ALA A 794 -13.23 31.76 25.08
N TYR A 795 -13.66 30.52 25.32
CA TYR A 795 -14.58 30.20 26.42
C TYR A 795 -13.94 30.35 27.80
N ILE A 796 -12.66 29.97 27.95
CA ILE A 796 -11.90 30.15 29.20
C ILE A 796 -11.67 31.64 29.49
N PHE A 797 -11.31 32.45 28.49
CA PHE A 797 -11.23 33.90 28.66
C PHE A 797 -12.57 34.52 29.06
N TRP A 798 -13.68 34.08 28.48
CA TRP A 798 -15.02 34.56 28.83
C TRP A 798 -15.40 34.22 30.29
N LEU A 799 -15.16 32.98 30.75
CA LEU A 799 -15.42 32.57 32.12
C LEU A 799 -14.60 33.38 33.15
N VAL A 800 -13.30 33.56 32.89
CA VAL A 800 -12.39 34.31 33.78
C VAL A 800 -12.75 35.80 33.87
N HIS A 801 -13.37 36.38 32.83
CA HIS A 801 -13.78 37.79 32.84
C HIS A 801 -15.19 38.03 33.43
N TYR A 802 -16.08 37.03 33.41
CA TYR A 802 -17.49 37.22 33.80
C TYR A 802 -17.80 36.85 35.27
N PHE A 803 -16.99 36.00 35.91
CA PHE A 803 -17.21 35.54 37.28
C PHE A 803 -15.93 35.63 38.14
N GLY A 804 -15.51 36.86 38.47
CA GLY A 804 -14.32 37.10 39.30
C GLY A 804 -14.52 36.75 40.77
N LEU A 805 -14.06 35.57 41.21
CA LEU A 805 -13.86 35.16 42.61
C LEU A 805 -12.71 34.11 42.71
N PRO A 806 -12.06 33.93 43.88
CA PRO A 806 -10.76 33.23 43.98
C PRO A 806 -10.83 31.75 44.42
N PHE A 807 -9.69 31.07 44.30
CA PHE A 807 -9.47 29.66 44.69
C PHE A 807 -9.62 29.38 46.19
N VAL A 808 -10.32 28.28 46.53
CA VAL A 808 -10.17 27.51 47.78
C VAL A 808 -10.29 26.00 47.45
N LEU A 809 -9.67 25.13 48.26
CA LEU A 809 -9.46 23.69 48.02
C LEU A 809 -10.38 22.76 48.85
N SER A 810 -10.34 21.47 48.51
CA SER A 810 -10.69 20.30 49.36
C SER A 810 -12.19 19.87 49.39
N VAL A 811 -12.57 18.59 49.59
CA VAL A 811 -11.82 17.30 49.55
C VAL A 811 -12.75 16.07 49.38
N ALA A 812 -12.23 15.00 48.73
CA ALA A 812 -12.61 13.57 48.81
C ALA A 812 -14.00 13.03 48.34
N ALA A 813 -14.01 11.70 48.22
CA ALA A 813 -15.13 10.75 48.27
C ALA A 813 -16.02 10.50 47.02
N GLY A 814 -15.46 9.71 46.08
CA GLY A 814 -15.99 8.36 45.83
C GLY A 814 -17.29 8.18 45.02
N VAL A 815 -17.14 7.97 43.71
CA VAL A 815 -18.08 7.14 42.92
C VAL A 815 -17.28 6.00 42.27
N SER A 816 -17.72 4.76 42.49
CA SER A 816 -17.10 3.57 41.92
C SER A 816 -17.49 3.40 40.45
N SER A 817 -16.70 3.96 39.55
CA SER A 817 -16.77 3.65 38.12
C SER A 817 -15.96 2.40 37.82
N ALA A 818 -16.61 1.23 37.89
CA ALA A 818 -16.05 -0.02 37.39
C ALA A 818 -15.97 0.02 35.85
N VAL A 819 -15.00 0.78 35.33
CA VAL A 819 -14.62 0.71 33.92
C VAL A 819 -14.08 -0.69 33.69
N GLN A 820 -14.93 -1.56 33.13
CA GLN A 820 -14.43 -2.71 32.40
C GLN A 820 -13.49 -2.15 31.34
N MET A 821 -12.18 -2.38 31.55
CA MET A 821 -11.21 -2.34 30.47
C MET A 821 -11.87 -3.06 29.29
N ILE A 822 -11.98 -2.39 28.14
CA ILE A 822 -12.18 -3.11 26.90
C ILE A 822 -11.00 -4.06 26.83
N ARG A 823 -11.26 -5.37 27.02
CA ARG A 823 -10.38 -6.41 26.54
C ARG A 823 -10.29 -6.17 25.04
N GLY A 824 -9.28 -5.42 24.59
CA GLY A 824 -8.78 -5.54 23.23
C GLY A 824 -8.62 -7.04 23.03
N ALA A 825 -9.40 -7.58 22.10
CA ALA A 825 -9.83 -8.97 22.24
C ALA A 825 -8.63 -9.89 22.42
N ASN A 826 -8.74 -10.86 23.32
CA ASN A 826 -7.91 -12.05 23.24
C ASN A 826 -8.34 -12.79 21.97
N VAL A 827 -7.85 -12.29 20.82
CA VAL A 827 -7.41 -13.16 19.74
C VAL A 827 -6.47 -14.13 20.43
N HIS A 828 -6.94 -15.35 20.65
CA HIS A 828 -6.05 -16.45 20.95
C HIS A 828 -5.17 -16.61 19.72
N ALA A 829 -3.98 -16.03 19.79
CA ALA A 829 -2.97 -16.13 18.76
C ALA A 829 -2.36 -17.54 18.80
N GLU A 830 -3.16 -18.53 18.41
CA GLU A 830 -2.63 -19.83 18.03
C GLU A 830 -1.69 -19.61 16.83
N ASP A 831 -0.43 -19.98 17.04
CA ASP A 831 0.71 -19.90 16.12
C ASP A 831 1.04 -18.54 15.48
N GLY A 832 0.62 -17.45 16.13
CA GLY A 832 1.19 -16.11 15.91
C GLY A 832 2.60 -16.00 16.51
N LYS A 833 3.65 -16.33 15.75
CA LYS A 833 5.05 -16.12 16.16
C LYS A 833 5.33 -14.65 16.52
N PRO A 834 6.11 -14.35 17.58
CA PRO A 834 6.53 -12.98 17.88
C PRO A 834 7.42 -12.40 16.78
N GLU A 835 7.29 -11.10 16.46
CA GLU A 835 8.03 -10.49 15.34
C GLU A 835 9.56 -10.56 15.51
N LEU A 836 10.06 -10.55 16.76
CA LEU A 836 11.50 -10.72 17.06
C LEU A 836 12.04 -12.11 16.71
N SER A 837 11.17 -13.12 16.58
CA SER A 837 11.56 -14.46 16.13
C SER A 837 11.70 -14.58 14.61
N GLU A 838 11.10 -13.66 13.84
CA GLU A 838 11.17 -13.65 12.37
C GLU A 838 12.21 -12.67 11.80
N ALA A 839 12.85 -11.86 12.65
CA ALA A 839 14.01 -11.06 12.27
C ALA A 839 15.25 -11.93 11.97
N ASP A 840 16.13 -11.45 11.09
CA ASP A 840 17.38 -12.14 10.76
C ASP A 840 18.39 -11.95 11.89
N MET A 841 18.62 -10.71 12.31
CA MET A 841 19.44 -10.34 13.45
C MET A 841 18.62 -9.58 14.51
N VAL A 842 18.84 -9.88 15.79
CA VAL A 842 18.25 -9.17 16.93
C VAL A 842 19.35 -8.81 17.92
N VAL A 843 19.44 -7.54 18.31
CA VAL A 843 20.37 -7.05 19.33
C VAL A 843 19.57 -6.58 20.54
N PHE A 844 19.84 -7.16 21.71
CA PHE A 844 19.35 -6.67 22.99
C PHE A 844 20.47 -5.89 23.69
N MET A 845 20.14 -4.68 24.14
CA MET A 845 21.06 -3.78 24.84
C MET A 845 20.34 -3.16 26.04
N GLY A 846 21.05 -2.75 27.08
CA GLY A 846 20.42 -1.96 28.15
C GLY A 846 20.95 -2.21 29.55
N ASP A 847 20.29 -1.56 30.52
CA ASP A 847 20.42 -1.88 31.94
C ASP A 847 19.49 -3.05 32.29
N PHE A 848 20.00 -4.26 32.08
CA PHE A 848 19.27 -5.48 32.44
C PHE A 848 19.26 -5.73 33.95
N ASN A 849 19.95 -4.92 34.76
CA ASN A 849 19.93 -4.92 36.22
C ASN A 849 20.33 -6.22 36.94
N TYR A 850 20.84 -7.24 36.22
CA TYR A 850 21.43 -8.44 36.83
C TYR A 850 22.69 -8.09 37.63
N ARG A 851 22.92 -8.82 38.72
CA ARG A 851 23.93 -8.50 39.74
C ARG A 851 24.87 -9.69 39.97
N LEU A 852 25.93 -9.45 40.73
CA LEU A 852 26.72 -10.52 41.32
C LEU A 852 25.98 -11.11 42.53
N HIS A 853 25.90 -12.43 42.64
CA HIS A 853 25.34 -13.14 43.80
C HIS A 853 26.44 -13.77 44.67
N SER A 854 26.12 -14.12 45.92
CA SER A 854 27.01 -14.90 46.80
C SER A 854 28.42 -14.32 46.96
N ILE A 855 28.50 -12.99 47.11
CA ILE A 855 29.73 -12.22 47.35
C ILE A 855 29.38 -10.95 48.14
N SER A 856 30.27 -10.51 49.02
CA SER A 856 30.15 -9.23 49.72
C SER A 856 30.62 -8.04 48.86
N TYR A 857 30.36 -6.82 49.33
CA TYR A 857 30.83 -5.61 48.68
C TYR A 857 32.37 -5.51 48.67
N ASP A 858 33.01 -5.82 49.79
CA ASP A 858 34.45 -5.63 49.96
C ASP A 858 35.23 -6.68 49.14
N GLU A 859 34.82 -7.97 49.18
CA GLU A 859 35.37 -9.02 48.28
C GLU A 859 35.23 -8.66 46.79
N ALA A 860 34.07 -8.12 46.39
CA ALA A 860 33.84 -7.71 45.00
C ALA A 860 34.75 -6.55 44.59
N ARG A 861 35.06 -5.59 45.48
CA ARG A 861 36.05 -4.54 45.21
C ARG A 861 37.46 -5.11 45.13
N ASP A 862 37.82 -6.07 45.98
CA ASP A 862 39.15 -6.69 45.97
C ASP A 862 39.42 -7.40 44.64
N PHE A 863 38.51 -8.27 44.17
CA PHE A 863 38.66 -8.93 42.86
C PHE A 863 38.67 -7.95 41.68
N VAL A 864 37.88 -6.85 41.73
CA VAL A 864 37.92 -5.81 40.69
C VAL A 864 39.26 -5.05 40.70
N SER A 865 39.83 -4.77 41.88
CA SER A 865 41.14 -4.12 42.00
C SER A 865 42.28 -4.99 41.45
N GLN A 866 42.19 -6.30 41.65
CA GLN A 866 43.11 -7.32 41.14
C GLN A 866 42.84 -7.68 39.66
N ARG A 867 41.77 -7.14 39.04
CA ARG A 867 41.28 -7.48 37.69
C ARG A 867 40.90 -8.96 37.49
N CYS A 868 40.60 -9.68 38.57
CA CYS A 868 40.23 -11.09 38.56
C CYS A 868 38.76 -11.30 38.15
N PHE A 869 38.40 -10.88 36.93
CA PHE A 869 37.00 -10.83 36.48
C PHE A 869 36.38 -12.23 36.31
N ASP A 870 37.15 -13.29 36.07
CA ASP A 870 36.64 -14.66 35.91
C ASP A 870 35.84 -15.14 37.14
N TRP A 871 36.37 -14.91 38.35
CA TRP A 871 35.72 -15.26 39.62
C TRP A 871 34.41 -14.48 39.86
N LEU A 872 34.27 -13.31 39.24
CA LEU A 872 33.06 -12.50 39.28
C LEU A 872 32.06 -12.96 38.19
N TRP A 873 32.51 -13.40 37.02
CA TRP A 873 31.63 -13.98 35.99
C TRP A 873 30.91 -15.24 36.45
N GLU A 874 31.54 -16.08 37.29
CA GLU A 874 30.87 -17.24 37.90
C GLU A 874 29.66 -16.87 38.76
N ARG A 875 29.62 -15.63 39.25
CA ARG A 875 28.60 -15.07 40.15
C ARG A 875 27.63 -14.12 39.43
N ASP A 876 27.81 -13.88 38.13
CA ASP A 876 26.92 -13.04 37.33
C ASP A 876 25.58 -13.75 37.10
N GLN A 877 24.51 -13.18 37.66
CA GLN A 877 23.16 -13.74 37.56
C GLN A 877 22.70 -13.89 36.10
N LEU A 878 23.07 -12.97 35.19
CA LEU A 878 22.67 -13.08 33.78
C LEU A 878 23.30 -14.33 33.13
N ARG A 879 24.61 -14.50 33.27
CA ARG A 879 25.34 -15.65 32.74
C ARG A 879 24.83 -16.97 33.30
N ALA A 880 24.45 -17.01 34.58
CA ALA A 880 23.82 -18.18 35.21
C ALA A 880 22.45 -18.52 34.57
N GLU A 881 21.55 -17.54 34.42
CA GLU A 881 20.20 -17.77 33.87
C GLU A 881 20.20 -18.06 32.36
N MET A 882 21.15 -17.49 31.60
CA MET A 882 21.43 -17.84 30.20
C MET A 882 21.99 -19.27 30.06
N LYS A 883 22.92 -19.67 30.93
CA LYS A 883 23.46 -21.05 30.96
C LYS A 883 22.36 -22.06 31.27
N ALA A 884 21.41 -21.69 32.15
CA ALA A 884 20.21 -22.47 32.45
C ALA A 884 19.12 -22.41 31.37
N GLY A 885 19.29 -21.64 30.29
CA GLY A 885 18.32 -21.54 29.18
C GLY A 885 17.00 -20.86 29.55
N LYS A 886 16.99 -20.03 30.60
CA LYS A 886 15.78 -19.34 31.10
C LYS A 886 15.52 -17.99 30.42
N VAL A 887 16.57 -17.33 29.94
CA VAL A 887 16.52 -16.00 29.30
C VAL A 887 17.47 -15.93 28.11
N PHE A 888 17.18 -15.03 27.17
CA PHE A 888 18.00 -14.73 26.00
C PHE A 888 18.44 -15.98 25.20
N GLN A 889 17.56 -16.98 25.08
CA GLN A 889 17.88 -18.29 24.54
C GLN A 889 18.47 -18.22 23.13
N GLY A 890 19.66 -18.80 22.93
CA GLY A 890 20.41 -18.74 21.67
C GLY A 890 21.14 -17.43 21.38
N MET A 891 21.05 -16.42 22.26
CA MET A 891 21.80 -15.18 22.10
C MET A 891 23.26 -15.33 22.58
N ARG A 892 24.10 -14.46 22.04
CA ARG A 892 25.55 -14.41 22.18
C ARG A 892 25.94 -13.15 22.94
N GLU A 893 26.90 -13.26 23.86
CA GLU A 893 27.54 -12.14 24.55
C GLU A 893 29.07 -12.23 24.37
N GLY A 894 29.75 -11.11 24.14
CA GLY A 894 31.22 -11.07 24.06
C GLY A 894 31.89 -11.20 25.43
N GLN A 895 33.15 -11.63 25.46
CA GLN A 895 33.92 -11.71 26.70
C GLN A 895 34.08 -10.33 27.37
N ILE A 896 33.64 -10.21 28.63
CA ILE A 896 33.57 -8.93 29.37
C ILE A 896 34.93 -8.61 30.01
N LEU A 897 35.85 -8.07 29.22
CA LEU A 897 37.22 -7.72 29.65
C LEU A 897 37.31 -6.39 30.43
N PHE A 898 36.18 -5.82 30.86
CA PHE A 898 36.09 -4.52 31.54
C PHE A 898 35.46 -4.63 32.94
N PRO A 899 35.79 -3.71 33.88
CA PRO A 899 35.25 -3.72 35.24
C PRO A 899 33.71 -3.59 35.29
N PRO A 900 33.07 -4.03 36.38
CA PRO A 900 31.63 -3.83 36.61
C PRO A 900 31.20 -2.37 36.42
N THR A 901 30.17 -2.14 35.62
CA THR A 901 29.74 -0.81 35.14
C THR A 901 28.97 0.01 36.18
N TYR A 902 28.45 -0.66 37.21
CA TYR A 902 27.68 -0.12 38.33
C TYR A 902 28.32 -0.56 39.66
N LYS A 903 28.22 0.18 40.77
CA LYS A 903 27.71 1.54 40.95
C LYS A 903 28.87 2.49 41.23
N PHE A 904 28.92 3.61 40.53
CA PHE A 904 29.90 4.67 40.74
C PHE A 904 29.33 5.87 41.52
N GLU A 905 30.22 6.66 42.10
CA GLU A 905 29.98 8.06 42.45
C GLU A 905 30.28 8.94 41.25
N ARG A 906 29.45 9.96 41.03
CA ARG A 906 29.54 10.82 39.84
C ARG A 906 30.74 11.75 39.93
N HIS A 907 31.34 12.04 38.78
CA HIS A 907 32.53 12.88 38.63
C HIS A 907 33.81 12.36 39.33
N LEU A 908 33.79 11.17 39.95
CA LEU A 908 34.99 10.47 40.42
C LEU A 908 35.56 9.54 39.33
N PRO A 909 36.83 9.71 38.91
CA PRO A 909 37.47 8.87 37.90
C PRO A 909 38.02 7.55 38.48
N GLY A 910 38.10 6.53 37.63
CA GLY A 910 38.76 5.25 37.92
C GLY A 910 38.06 4.36 38.95
N LEU A 911 38.75 3.28 39.35
CA LEU A 911 38.21 2.23 40.24
C LEU A 911 38.07 2.65 41.71
N ALA A 912 38.60 3.82 42.09
CA ALA A 912 38.38 4.39 43.41
C ALA A 912 36.89 4.74 43.62
N GLY A 913 36.24 5.26 42.59
CA GLY A 913 34.88 5.82 42.64
C GLY A 913 33.72 4.83 42.69
N TYR A 914 33.93 3.54 43.04
CA TYR A 914 32.80 2.66 43.37
C TYR A 914 32.12 3.11 44.68
N ASP A 915 30.79 3.12 44.70
CA ASP A 915 29.89 3.59 45.77
C ASP A 915 30.40 3.30 47.19
N ALA A 916 31.04 4.30 47.82
CA ALA A 916 31.56 4.25 49.18
C ALA A 916 30.56 4.77 50.23
N GLY A 917 29.37 5.19 49.79
CA GLY A 917 28.29 5.67 50.65
C GLY A 917 27.65 4.57 51.52
N GLU A 918 26.78 4.98 52.43
CA GLU A 918 26.12 4.14 53.47
C GLU A 918 25.48 2.84 52.94
N LYS A 919 25.14 2.78 51.65
CA LYS A 919 24.41 1.67 51.03
C LYS A 919 25.32 0.63 50.37
N LYS A 920 26.65 0.87 50.32
CA LYS A 920 27.71 -0.03 49.80
C LYS A 920 27.20 -0.97 48.70
N ARG A 921 26.77 -0.43 47.55
CA ARG A 921 26.21 -1.26 46.46
C ARG A 921 27.31 -2.13 45.84
N ILE A 922 27.16 -3.44 45.98
CA ILE A 922 28.04 -4.45 45.37
C ILE A 922 28.18 -4.14 43.86
N PRO A 923 29.41 -4.03 43.33
CA PRO A 923 29.64 -3.81 41.91
C PRO A 923 28.96 -4.86 41.02
N ALA A 924 28.43 -4.45 39.87
CA ALA A 924 27.71 -5.32 38.94
C ALA A 924 27.85 -4.88 37.48
N TRP A 925 27.84 -5.84 36.55
CA TRP A 925 27.65 -5.61 35.11
C TRP A 925 26.15 -5.53 34.79
N CYS A 926 25.54 -4.42 35.19
CA CYS A 926 24.14 -4.09 34.91
C CYS A 926 23.89 -3.82 33.42
N ASP A 927 24.83 -3.11 32.80
CA ASP A 927 24.77 -2.59 31.43
C ASP A 927 25.41 -3.61 30.46
N ARG A 928 24.62 -4.14 29.52
CA ARG A 928 25.00 -5.31 28.69
C ARG A 928 24.55 -5.17 27.25
N ILE A 929 25.21 -5.90 26.34
CA ILE A 929 24.84 -6.00 24.92
C ILE A 929 24.95 -7.47 24.48
N LEU A 930 23.85 -8.01 23.97
CA LEU A 930 23.71 -9.38 23.46
C LEU A 930 23.09 -9.37 22.06
N TYR A 931 23.35 -10.41 21.26
CA TYR A 931 22.75 -10.53 19.94
C TYR A 931 22.40 -11.96 19.53
N ARG A 932 21.47 -12.10 18.58
CA ARG A 932 21.23 -13.33 17.79
C ARG A 932 21.40 -12.98 16.31
N ASP A 933 22.11 -13.82 15.56
CA ASP A 933 22.20 -13.81 14.10
C ASP A 933 21.49 -15.07 13.51
N ASN A 934 21.73 -15.43 12.25
CA ASN A 934 21.13 -16.65 11.68
C ASN A 934 21.89 -17.94 12.06
N ARG A 935 23.05 -17.84 12.73
CA ARG A 935 23.94 -18.99 12.97
C ARG A 935 23.44 -19.93 14.06
N SER A 936 23.03 -21.13 13.66
CA SER A 936 22.66 -22.22 14.59
C SER A 936 23.85 -22.84 15.32
N THR A 937 25.06 -22.78 14.75
CA THR A 937 26.34 -23.18 15.37
C THR A 937 27.40 -22.09 15.17
N SER A 938 28.47 -22.10 15.96
CA SER A 938 29.58 -21.13 15.81
C SER A 938 30.30 -21.22 14.46
N SER A 939 30.26 -22.39 13.80
CA SER A 939 30.93 -22.68 12.52
C SER A 939 30.06 -22.50 11.28
N SER A 940 28.88 -21.86 11.38
CA SER A 940 28.04 -21.57 10.21
C SER A 940 28.59 -20.36 9.44
N GLU A 941 28.93 -20.56 8.16
CA GLU A 941 29.34 -19.49 7.22
C GLU A 941 28.13 -18.70 6.69
N CYS A 942 28.37 -17.51 6.14
CA CYS A 942 27.31 -16.66 5.58
C CYS A 942 26.93 -17.13 4.16
N ASN A 943 25.63 -17.28 3.91
CA ASN A 943 25.01 -17.70 2.63
C ASN A 943 23.49 -17.44 2.69
N LEU A 944 22.71 -17.75 1.65
CA LEU A 944 21.29 -17.40 1.65
C LEU A 944 20.39 -18.25 2.58
N ASP A 945 20.89 -19.37 3.11
CA ASP A 945 20.26 -20.14 4.19
C ASP A 945 20.61 -19.57 5.59
N CYS A 946 21.82 -18.99 5.75
CA CYS A 946 22.30 -18.31 6.95
C CYS A 946 22.71 -16.85 6.64
N PRO A 947 21.75 -15.96 6.32
CA PRO A 947 22.06 -14.71 5.62
C PRO A 947 22.56 -13.53 6.45
N ILE A 948 22.57 -13.64 7.78
CA ILE A 948 23.39 -12.78 8.64
C ILE A 948 24.28 -13.67 9.50
N VAL A 949 25.58 -13.41 9.40
CA VAL A 949 26.61 -13.88 10.32
C VAL A 949 27.22 -12.65 10.97
N SER A 950 27.19 -12.57 12.30
CA SER A 950 27.81 -11.45 13.02
C SER A 950 28.93 -11.94 13.93
N SER A 951 29.86 -11.06 14.27
CA SER A 951 30.90 -11.31 15.27
C SER A 951 31.27 -10.01 15.98
N ILE A 952 31.75 -10.12 17.23
CA ILE A 952 32.10 -8.96 18.04
C ILE A 952 33.59 -8.63 17.83
N LEU A 953 33.88 -7.43 17.35
CA LEU A 953 35.26 -6.90 17.19
C LEU A 953 35.75 -6.17 18.45
N GLN A 954 34.84 -5.49 19.16
CA GLN A 954 35.12 -4.74 20.39
C GLN A 954 33.93 -4.84 21.33
N TYR A 955 34.17 -5.01 22.63
CA TYR A 955 33.16 -4.89 23.69
C TYR A 955 33.81 -4.22 24.91
N GLU A 956 33.45 -2.96 25.17
CA GLU A 956 34.18 -2.07 26.08
C GLU A 956 33.23 -1.24 26.95
N ALA A 957 33.63 -0.96 28.20
CA ALA A 957 33.05 0.10 29.01
C ALA A 957 33.99 1.32 29.07
N ARG A 958 33.43 2.53 28.89
CA ARG A 958 34.17 3.80 28.98
C ARG A 958 34.31 4.22 30.44
N MET A 959 35.29 3.65 31.12
CA MET A 959 35.59 3.91 32.54
C MET A 959 36.04 5.35 32.80
N ASP A 960 36.50 6.05 31.76
CA ASP A 960 36.88 7.46 31.71
C ASP A 960 35.68 8.42 31.80
N VAL A 961 34.48 7.98 31.40
CA VAL A 961 33.25 8.78 31.50
C VAL A 961 32.72 8.76 32.93
N THR A 962 32.31 9.92 33.46
CA THR A 962 31.96 10.09 34.89
C THR A 962 30.63 10.82 35.16
N ASP A 963 29.85 11.17 34.13
CA ASP A 963 28.60 11.94 34.27
C ASP A 963 27.46 11.19 35.01
N SER A 964 27.56 9.86 35.11
CA SER A 964 26.54 8.96 35.68
C SER A 964 27.17 7.97 36.67
N ASP A 965 26.34 7.40 37.55
CA ASP A 965 26.70 6.29 38.42
C ASP A 965 26.74 4.92 37.71
N HIS A 966 26.49 4.90 36.40
CA HIS A 966 26.83 3.83 35.47
C HIS A 966 27.85 4.31 34.42
N LYS A 967 28.72 3.41 33.96
CA LYS A 967 29.62 3.66 32.83
C LYS A 967 28.96 3.32 31.48
N PRO A 968 29.16 4.11 30.41
CA PRO A 968 28.67 3.75 29.08
C PRO A 968 29.38 2.49 28.56
N VAL A 969 28.62 1.60 27.93
CA VAL A 969 29.12 0.38 27.27
C VAL A 969 28.97 0.53 25.76
N ARG A 970 29.91 -0.02 25.00
CA ARG A 970 29.84 -0.10 23.54
C ARG A 970 30.28 -1.46 23.02
N CYS A 971 29.67 -1.89 21.93
CA CYS A 971 30.00 -3.10 21.18
C CYS A 971 30.08 -2.76 19.69
N ILE A 972 31.14 -3.19 19.01
CA ILE A 972 31.24 -3.11 17.54
C ILE A 972 31.08 -4.52 16.98
N PHE A 973 30.04 -4.71 16.17
CA PHE A 973 29.84 -5.92 15.38
C PHE A 973 30.47 -5.77 14.00
N SER A 974 31.16 -6.80 13.53
CA SER A 974 31.27 -7.09 12.09
C SER A 974 30.05 -7.93 11.71
N VAL A 975 29.38 -7.59 10.61
CA VAL A 975 28.14 -8.23 10.16
C VAL A 975 28.26 -8.55 8.67
N ASP A 976 28.40 -9.83 8.35
CA ASP A 976 28.39 -10.35 6.99
C ASP A 976 26.95 -10.66 6.58
N ILE A 977 26.49 -10.03 5.50
CA ILE A 977 25.12 -10.10 5.00
C ILE A 977 25.12 -10.74 3.60
N ALA A 978 24.48 -11.89 3.45
CA ALA A 978 24.22 -12.50 2.16
C ALA A 978 22.83 -12.09 1.65
N ARG A 979 22.80 -11.43 0.49
CA ARG A 979 21.57 -10.93 -0.16
C ARG A 979 21.41 -11.46 -1.58
N VAL A 980 20.17 -11.45 -2.07
CA VAL A 980 19.85 -11.81 -3.47
C VAL A 980 19.97 -10.57 -4.35
N ASP A 981 20.74 -10.66 -5.43
CA ASP A 981 20.57 -9.78 -6.59
C ASP A 981 19.31 -10.22 -7.36
N LYS A 982 18.28 -9.36 -7.33
CA LYS A 982 16.96 -9.69 -7.87
C LYS A 982 16.90 -9.49 -9.39
N SER A 983 17.79 -8.66 -9.94
CA SER A 983 17.94 -8.44 -11.38
C SER A 983 18.57 -9.67 -12.03
N ILE A 984 19.73 -10.12 -11.52
CA ILE A 984 20.43 -11.32 -12.01
C ILE A 984 19.57 -12.57 -11.79
N ARG A 985 18.94 -12.72 -10.61
CA ARG A 985 18.03 -13.86 -10.35
C ARG A 985 16.83 -13.88 -11.30
N ARG A 986 16.32 -12.72 -11.75
CA ARG A 986 15.23 -12.63 -12.72
C ARG A 986 15.69 -12.99 -14.15
N GLN A 987 16.89 -12.57 -14.55
CA GLN A 987 17.49 -13.01 -15.81
C GLN A 987 17.70 -14.52 -15.82
N GLU A 988 18.24 -15.10 -14.75
CA GLU A 988 18.44 -16.55 -14.65
C GLU A 988 17.11 -17.34 -14.62
N PHE A 989 16.06 -16.79 -13.99
CA PHE A 989 14.70 -17.32 -14.11
C PHE A 989 14.25 -17.36 -15.58
N GLY A 990 14.38 -16.25 -16.32
CA GLY A 990 14.04 -16.18 -17.75
C GLY A 990 14.83 -17.15 -18.62
N LYS A 991 16.14 -17.26 -18.38
CA LYS A 991 17.03 -18.23 -19.05
C LYS A 991 16.61 -19.68 -18.79
N ILE A 992 16.18 -20.03 -17.57
CA ILE A 992 15.67 -21.38 -17.26
C ILE A 992 14.36 -21.64 -18.01
N ILE A 993 13.42 -20.69 -17.98
CA ILE A 993 12.12 -20.79 -18.69
C ILE A 993 12.32 -21.03 -20.20
N SER A 994 13.26 -20.32 -20.83
CA SER A 994 13.47 -20.37 -22.29
C SER A 994 14.31 -21.56 -22.78
N SER A 995 15.16 -22.15 -21.92
CA SER A 995 16.11 -23.21 -22.30
C SER A 995 15.78 -24.61 -21.75
N HIS A 996 15.10 -24.75 -20.60
CA HIS A 996 14.89 -26.06 -19.98
C HIS A 996 13.76 -26.83 -20.68
N GLU A 997 14.12 -27.86 -21.46
CA GLU A 997 13.23 -28.66 -22.32
C GLU A 997 11.91 -29.11 -21.66
N LYS A 998 11.96 -29.63 -20.43
CA LYS A 998 10.75 -30.09 -19.72
C LYS A 998 9.80 -28.95 -19.35
N ILE A 999 10.33 -27.75 -19.07
CA ILE A 999 9.53 -26.55 -18.80
C ILE A 999 8.93 -26.07 -20.11
N ARG A 1000 9.75 -25.96 -21.17
CA ARG A 1000 9.27 -25.63 -22.52
C ARG A 1000 8.12 -26.55 -22.95
N SER A 1001 8.30 -27.87 -22.90
CA SER A 1001 7.26 -28.84 -23.27
C SER A 1001 6.00 -28.72 -22.39
N SER A 1002 6.17 -28.44 -21.09
CA SER A 1002 5.05 -28.20 -20.19
C SER A 1002 4.30 -26.90 -20.51
N LEU A 1003 4.99 -25.86 -20.98
CA LEU A 1003 4.39 -24.59 -21.43
C LEU A 1003 3.76 -24.73 -22.83
N GLU A 1004 4.40 -25.45 -23.75
CA GLU A 1004 3.89 -25.79 -25.09
C GLU A 1004 2.58 -26.60 -24.97
N GLN A 1005 2.44 -27.47 -23.96
CA GLN A 1005 1.16 -28.12 -23.63
C GLN A 1005 0.05 -27.15 -23.19
N LEU A 1006 0.39 -25.98 -22.63
CA LEU A 1006 -0.59 -24.92 -22.32
C LEU A 1006 -1.05 -24.15 -23.57
N HIS A 1007 -0.40 -24.32 -24.72
CA HIS A 1007 -0.87 -23.76 -25.99
C HIS A 1007 -1.83 -24.72 -26.73
N TYR A 1008 -2.22 -25.85 -26.11
CA TYR A 1008 -3.21 -26.74 -26.70
C TYR A 1008 -4.58 -26.06 -26.87
N ILE A 1009 -5.08 -26.05 -28.10
CA ILE A 1009 -6.43 -25.64 -28.45
C ILE A 1009 -7.32 -26.90 -28.50
N PRO A 1010 -8.41 -26.97 -27.70
CA PRO A 1010 -9.33 -28.10 -27.73
C PRO A 1010 -10.11 -28.16 -29.06
N GLU A 1011 -10.42 -29.38 -29.51
CA GLU A 1011 -11.23 -29.57 -30.71
C GLU A 1011 -12.69 -29.18 -30.43
N THR A 1012 -13.19 -28.20 -31.18
CA THR A 1012 -14.54 -27.65 -31.06
C THR A 1012 -15.20 -27.47 -32.42
N ILE A 1013 -16.48 -27.82 -32.53
CA ILE A 1013 -17.30 -27.54 -33.72
C ILE A 1013 -18.35 -26.49 -33.37
N VAL A 1014 -18.43 -25.41 -34.14
CA VAL A 1014 -19.49 -24.41 -34.11
C VAL A 1014 -20.44 -24.68 -35.28
N SER A 1015 -21.75 -24.66 -35.06
CA SER A 1015 -22.72 -25.18 -36.04
C SER A 1015 -22.98 -24.32 -37.27
N THR A 1016 -22.62 -23.04 -37.26
CA THR A 1016 -22.72 -22.16 -38.44
C THR A 1016 -21.80 -20.95 -38.34
N ASN A 1017 -21.28 -20.51 -39.48
CA ASN A 1017 -20.52 -19.27 -39.63
C ASN A 1017 -21.43 -18.07 -39.97
N ASN A 1018 -22.72 -18.32 -40.27
CA ASN A 1018 -23.69 -17.29 -40.66
C ASN A 1018 -25.05 -17.51 -39.95
N ILE A 1019 -25.63 -16.44 -39.43
CA ILE A 1019 -26.98 -16.38 -38.88
C ILE A 1019 -27.71 -15.23 -39.59
N ILE A 1020 -28.94 -15.48 -40.03
CA ILE A 1020 -29.86 -14.44 -40.49
C ILE A 1020 -31.01 -14.40 -39.49
N LEU A 1021 -31.36 -13.19 -39.03
CA LEU A 1021 -32.47 -12.95 -38.10
C LEU A 1021 -33.49 -12.01 -38.76
N GLN A 1022 -34.76 -12.33 -38.63
CA GLN A 1022 -35.86 -11.38 -38.83
C GLN A 1022 -36.22 -10.70 -37.49
N ASN A 1023 -37.15 -9.75 -37.50
CA ASN A 1023 -37.61 -9.13 -36.25
C ASN A 1023 -38.22 -10.20 -35.31
N GLN A 1024 -37.81 -10.17 -34.03
CA GLN A 1024 -38.22 -11.11 -32.97
C GLN A 1024 -37.81 -12.59 -33.22
N ASP A 1025 -36.91 -12.82 -34.17
CA ASP A 1025 -36.40 -14.15 -34.53
C ASP A 1025 -35.28 -14.62 -33.59
N MET A 1026 -35.14 -15.94 -33.46
CA MET A 1026 -34.17 -16.59 -32.57
C MET A 1026 -33.47 -17.76 -33.26
N SER A 1027 -32.16 -17.64 -33.43
CA SER A 1027 -31.30 -18.73 -33.91
C SER A 1027 -30.60 -19.44 -32.75
N ILE A 1028 -30.20 -20.70 -32.97
CA ILE A 1028 -29.45 -21.51 -32.01
C ILE A 1028 -28.09 -21.85 -32.59
N LEU A 1029 -27.04 -21.31 -31.98
CA LEU A 1029 -25.65 -21.58 -32.28
C LEU A 1029 -25.15 -22.70 -31.36
N ARG A 1030 -24.91 -23.89 -31.91
CA ARG A 1030 -24.41 -25.04 -31.14
C ARG A 1030 -22.89 -25.04 -31.12
N ILE A 1031 -22.29 -25.12 -29.93
CA ILE A 1031 -20.85 -25.31 -29.74
C ILE A 1031 -20.63 -26.69 -29.14
N THR A 1032 -19.96 -27.57 -29.87
CA THR A 1032 -19.68 -28.96 -29.48
C THR A 1032 -18.24 -29.10 -29.02
N ASN A 1033 -18.00 -29.63 -27.82
CA ASN A 1033 -16.68 -30.07 -27.39
C ASN A 1033 -16.40 -31.48 -27.95
N LYS A 1034 -15.42 -31.59 -28.85
CA LYS A 1034 -14.93 -32.87 -29.40
C LYS A 1034 -13.70 -33.41 -28.66
N CYS A 1035 -13.05 -32.61 -27.81
CA CYS A 1035 -12.00 -33.10 -26.92
C CYS A 1035 -12.58 -34.16 -25.96
N GLY A 1036 -11.97 -35.34 -25.92
CA GLY A 1036 -12.40 -36.42 -25.02
C GLY A 1036 -11.97 -36.24 -23.55
N ASN A 1037 -11.01 -35.34 -23.28
CA ASN A 1037 -10.26 -35.33 -22.02
C ASN A 1037 -10.35 -34.01 -21.23
N ASP A 1038 -10.69 -32.88 -21.85
CA ASP A 1038 -10.69 -31.56 -21.20
C ASP A 1038 -12.02 -30.81 -21.37
N ASN A 1039 -12.33 -29.95 -20.39
CA ASN A 1039 -13.45 -29.03 -20.46
C ASN A 1039 -13.09 -27.83 -21.34
N VAL A 1040 -13.93 -27.56 -22.34
CA VAL A 1040 -13.85 -26.33 -23.14
C VAL A 1040 -14.50 -25.20 -22.37
N LEU A 1041 -13.77 -24.09 -22.22
CA LEU A 1041 -14.30 -22.81 -21.81
C LEU A 1041 -14.64 -22.02 -23.07
N PHE A 1042 -15.81 -21.40 -23.11
CA PHE A 1042 -16.22 -20.54 -24.22
C PHE A 1042 -16.66 -19.16 -23.72
N GLY A 1043 -16.46 -18.15 -24.57
CA GLY A 1043 -17.11 -16.86 -24.50
C GLY A 1043 -17.51 -16.39 -25.88
N VAL A 1044 -18.62 -15.66 -25.98
CA VAL A 1044 -19.09 -15.02 -27.22
C VAL A 1044 -18.99 -13.52 -27.04
N PHE A 1045 -18.38 -12.83 -28.00
CA PHE A 1045 -18.14 -11.39 -27.97
C PHE A 1045 -18.55 -10.75 -29.29
N CYS A 1046 -18.80 -9.44 -29.31
CA CYS A 1046 -18.99 -8.68 -30.54
C CYS A 1046 -17.66 -8.05 -30.95
N GLU A 1047 -17.13 -8.41 -32.12
CA GLU A 1047 -15.93 -7.79 -32.68
C GLU A 1047 -16.25 -6.42 -33.27
N GLY A 1048 -17.37 -6.32 -33.99
CA GLY A 1048 -17.80 -5.06 -34.60
C GLY A 1048 -19.17 -5.13 -35.29
N GLN A 1049 -19.70 -3.96 -35.61
CA GLN A 1049 -20.99 -3.75 -36.26
C GLN A 1049 -20.84 -2.88 -37.51
N THR A 1050 -21.71 -3.09 -38.49
CA THR A 1050 -21.92 -2.19 -39.64
C THR A 1050 -23.39 -2.16 -40.05
N THR A 1051 -23.83 -1.06 -40.66
CA THR A 1051 -25.05 -1.03 -41.47
C THR A 1051 -24.74 -1.58 -42.87
N VAL A 1052 -25.73 -2.19 -43.51
CA VAL A 1052 -25.66 -2.58 -44.93
C VAL A 1052 -26.23 -1.44 -45.77
N ASN A 1053 -25.51 -1.03 -46.82
CA ASN A 1053 -25.96 0.02 -47.73
C ASN A 1053 -27.00 -0.52 -48.72
N GLU A 1054 -27.71 0.37 -49.41
CA GLU A 1054 -28.80 0.02 -50.34
C GLU A 1054 -28.31 -0.82 -51.54
N ASP A 1055 -27.02 -0.76 -51.89
CA ASP A 1055 -26.34 -1.62 -52.87
C ASP A 1055 -26.04 -3.05 -52.35
N GLY A 1056 -26.43 -3.39 -51.12
CA GLY A 1056 -26.21 -4.70 -50.48
C GLY A 1056 -24.80 -4.94 -49.94
N GLN A 1057 -23.86 -4.01 -50.15
CA GLN A 1057 -22.51 -4.06 -49.57
C GLN A 1057 -22.51 -3.50 -48.14
N ALA A 1058 -21.71 -4.12 -47.27
CA ALA A 1058 -21.41 -3.63 -45.93
C ALA A 1058 -20.25 -2.62 -45.97
N SER A 1059 -20.34 -1.55 -45.16
CA SER A 1059 -19.19 -0.66 -44.88
C SER A 1059 -18.20 -1.30 -43.91
N ASP A 1060 -17.04 -0.67 -43.71
CA ASP A 1060 -16.02 -1.11 -42.74
C ASP A 1060 -16.62 -1.34 -41.35
N HIS A 1061 -16.41 -2.55 -40.80
CA HIS A 1061 -16.89 -2.90 -39.48
C HIS A 1061 -16.22 -2.02 -38.42
N ARG A 1062 -17.02 -1.29 -37.63
CA ARG A 1062 -16.51 -0.53 -36.50
C ARG A 1062 -16.28 -1.44 -35.29
N PRO A 1063 -15.12 -1.38 -34.62
CA PRO A 1063 -14.91 -2.12 -33.39
C PRO A 1063 -15.85 -1.60 -32.30
N ARG A 1064 -16.39 -2.50 -31.48
CA ARG A 1064 -17.07 -2.13 -30.22
C ARG A 1064 -16.16 -2.43 -29.03
N GLY A 1065 -16.47 -1.85 -27.87
CA GLY A 1065 -15.81 -2.21 -26.61
C GLY A 1065 -15.85 -3.73 -26.37
N SER A 1066 -14.82 -4.26 -25.72
CA SER A 1066 -14.38 -5.68 -25.73
C SER A 1066 -15.41 -6.80 -25.51
N PHE A 1067 -16.63 -6.47 -25.07
CA PHE A 1067 -17.72 -7.43 -24.82
C PHE A 1067 -19.05 -7.01 -25.46
N GLY A 1068 -19.10 -5.88 -26.15
CA GLY A 1068 -20.32 -5.10 -26.36
C GLY A 1068 -21.17 -5.55 -27.54
N PHE A 1069 -22.16 -6.40 -27.30
CA PHE A 1069 -23.25 -6.66 -28.25
C PHE A 1069 -24.08 -5.38 -28.52
N PRO A 1070 -24.58 -5.16 -29.75
CA PRO A 1070 -25.53 -4.08 -30.02
C PRO A 1070 -26.86 -4.29 -29.28
N ARG A 1071 -27.57 -3.20 -28.93
CA ARG A 1071 -28.79 -3.25 -28.09
C ARG A 1071 -29.97 -4.05 -28.67
N TRP A 1072 -29.97 -4.30 -29.98
CA TRP A 1072 -30.96 -5.12 -30.70
C TRP A 1072 -30.64 -6.64 -30.69
N LEU A 1073 -29.46 -7.04 -30.22
CA LEU A 1073 -28.97 -8.42 -30.27
C LEU A 1073 -28.76 -8.98 -28.86
N GLU A 1074 -29.46 -10.06 -28.53
CA GLU A 1074 -29.23 -10.84 -27.31
C GLU A 1074 -28.41 -12.10 -27.64
N VAL A 1075 -27.43 -12.44 -26.80
CA VAL A 1075 -26.61 -13.66 -26.91
C VAL A 1075 -26.53 -14.32 -25.54
N THR A 1076 -27.26 -15.42 -25.37
CA THR A 1076 -27.44 -16.08 -24.06
C THR A 1076 -27.32 -17.61 -24.18
N PRO A 1077 -26.45 -18.28 -23.38
CA PRO A 1077 -25.47 -17.71 -22.45
C PRO A 1077 -24.27 -17.10 -23.19
N GLY A 1078 -23.76 -15.96 -22.68
CA GLY A 1078 -22.60 -15.28 -23.26
C GLY A 1078 -21.26 -15.97 -23.00
N THR A 1079 -21.13 -16.79 -21.95
CA THR A 1079 -19.93 -17.60 -21.63
C THR A 1079 -20.32 -18.90 -20.91
N GLY A 1080 -19.40 -19.86 -20.79
CA GLY A 1080 -19.59 -21.05 -19.97
C GLY A 1080 -18.57 -22.17 -20.14
N ILE A 1081 -18.91 -23.36 -19.63
CA ILE A 1081 -18.10 -24.58 -19.65
C ILE A 1081 -18.83 -25.70 -20.41
N ILE A 1082 -18.15 -26.34 -21.36
CA ILE A 1082 -18.62 -27.50 -22.12
C ILE A 1082 -17.74 -28.71 -21.76
N LYS A 1083 -18.33 -29.73 -21.12
CA LYS A 1083 -17.60 -30.95 -20.74
C LYS A 1083 -17.25 -31.80 -21.97
N PRO A 1084 -16.27 -32.72 -21.89
CA PRO A 1084 -15.95 -33.65 -22.97
C PRO A 1084 -17.18 -34.29 -23.63
N GLY A 1085 -17.22 -34.27 -24.96
CA GLY A 1085 -18.32 -34.83 -25.76
C GLY A 1085 -19.67 -34.10 -25.67
N GLN A 1086 -19.80 -33.03 -24.86
CA GLN A 1086 -21.06 -32.30 -24.71
C GLN A 1086 -21.23 -31.17 -25.74
N ILE A 1087 -22.46 -30.70 -25.88
CA ILE A 1087 -22.87 -29.57 -26.70
C ILE A 1087 -23.50 -28.51 -25.79
N VAL A 1088 -23.18 -27.24 -26.00
CA VAL A 1088 -23.95 -26.11 -25.47
C VAL A 1088 -24.72 -25.45 -26.60
N GLU A 1089 -25.94 -25.01 -26.30
CA GLU A 1089 -26.78 -24.22 -27.21
C GLU A 1089 -26.74 -22.76 -26.78
N VAL A 1090 -26.20 -21.89 -27.64
CA VAL A 1090 -26.21 -20.43 -27.46
C VAL A 1090 -27.36 -19.86 -28.27
N SER A 1091 -28.35 -19.29 -27.61
CA SER A 1091 -29.41 -18.53 -28.26
C SER A 1091 -28.88 -17.18 -28.75
N VAL A 1092 -29.23 -16.83 -29.98
CA VAL A 1092 -28.89 -15.55 -30.62
C VAL A 1092 -30.20 -14.96 -31.14
N ARG A 1093 -30.72 -13.91 -30.48
CA ARG A 1093 -32.07 -13.37 -30.68
C ARG A 1093 -32.03 -11.91 -31.13
N HIS A 1094 -32.90 -11.54 -32.08
CA HIS A 1094 -33.23 -10.14 -32.34
C HIS A 1094 -34.35 -9.69 -31.40
N GLU A 1095 -34.18 -8.56 -30.71
CA GLU A 1095 -35.27 -7.93 -29.96
C GLU A 1095 -35.36 -6.44 -30.23
N ASP A 1096 -36.56 -5.98 -30.55
CA ASP A 1096 -36.87 -4.57 -30.75
C ASP A 1096 -36.74 -3.83 -29.39
N PHE A 1097 -35.84 -2.84 -29.31
CA PHE A 1097 -35.53 -2.13 -28.06
C PHE A 1097 -35.83 -0.64 -28.18
N HIS A 1098 -37.02 -0.23 -27.72
CA HIS A 1098 -37.40 1.19 -27.61
C HIS A 1098 -37.06 1.71 -26.21
N THR A 1099 -36.42 2.87 -26.13
CA THR A 1099 -36.12 3.48 -24.82
C THR A 1099 -37.30 4.31 -24.30
N LEU A 1100 -37.47 4.38 -22.98
CA LEU A 1100 -38.45 5.31 -22.38
C LEU A 1100 -38.13 6.78 -22.73
N GLU A 1101 -36.86 7.08 -23.00
CA GLU A 1101 -36.36 8.42 -23.38
C GLU A 1101 -36.79 8.84 -24.80
N GLU A 1102 -37.25 7.91 -25.64
CA GLU A 1102 -37.81 8.21 -26.97
C GLU A 1102 -39.30 8.63 -26.92
N PHE A 1103 -39.97 8.56 -25.76
CA PHE A 1103 -41.38 8.93 -25.63
C PHE A 1103 -41.56 10.30 -24.99
N VAL A 1104 -41.96 11.28 -25.81
CA VAL A 1104 -42.48 12.58 -25.35
C VAL A 1104 -43.98 12.63 -25.68
N ASP A 1105 -44.80 13.01 -24.70
CA ASP A 1105 -46.27 13.06 -24.79
C ASP A 1105 -46.92 11.76 -25.34
N GLY A 1106 -46.29 10.61 -25.09
CA GLY A 1106 -46.77 9.28 -25.51
C GLY A 1106 -46.53 8.94 -26.98
N ILE A 1107 -45.76 9.75 -27.72
CA ILE A 1107 -45.40 9.52 -29.13
C ILE A 1107 -43.90 9.17 -29.23
N PRO A 1108 -43.51 8.09 -29.94
CA PRO A 1108 -42.10 7.80 -30.21
C PRO A 1108 -41.47 8.88 -31.11
N GLN A 1109 -40.41 9.51 -30.64
CA GLN A 1109 -39.73 10.61 -31.35
C GLN A 1109 -38.98 10.14 -32.61
N ASN A 1110 -38.65 8.85 -32.70
CA ASN A 1110 -37.77 8.25 -33.72
C ASN A 1110 -38.48 7.36 -34.77
N TRP A 1111 -39.78 7.54 -35.06
CA TRP A 1111 -40.46 6.75 -36.12
C TRP A 1111 -39.90 7.01 -37.55
N TRP A 1112 -38.89 7.86 -37.72
CA TRP A 1112 -38.33 8.32 -38.99
C TRP A 1112 -36.78 8.28 -39.09
N CYS A 1113 -36.07 7.53 -38.24
CA CYS A 1113 -34.60 7.38 -38.40
C CYS A 1113 -34.03 5.99 -38.05
N GLU A 1114 -32.97 5.61 -38.78
CA GLU A 1114 -32.05 4.47 -38.63
C GLU A 1114 -32.59 3.02 -38.53
N ASP A 1115 -33.73 2.75 -37.88
CA ASP A 1115 -34.11 1.38 -37.51
C ASP A 1115 -34.77 0.52 -38.61
N THR A 1116 -34.82 1.03 -39.84
CA THR A 1116 -35.44 0.38 -41.02
C THR A 1116 -34.44 -0.26 -41.99
N ARG A 1117 -33.16 -0.37 -41.62
CA ARG A 1117 -32.07 -0.88 -42.47
C ARG A 1117 -31.51 -2.22 -41.97
N ASP A 1118 -31.04 -3.03 -42.92
CA ASP A 1118 -30.27 -4.25 -42.63
C ASP A 1118 -28.98 -3.91 -41.85
N LYS A 1119 -28.71 -4.70 -40.80
CA LYS A 1119 -27.55 -4.54 -39.92
C LYS A 1119 -26.73 -5.83 -39.89
N GLU A 1120 -25.40 -5.71 -39.89
CA GLU A 1120 -24.49 -6.86 -39.80
C GLU A 1120 -23.54 -6.71 -38.60
N VAL A 1121 -23.34 -7.82 -37.88
CA VAL A 1121 -22.47 -7.96 -36.72
C VAL A 1121 -21.55 -9.15 -36.91
N ILE A 1122 -20.30 -9.02 -36.50
CA ILE A 1122 -19.38 -10.14 -36.38
C ILE A 1122 -19.32 -10.56 -34.90
N LEU A 1123 -19.92 -11.70 -34.59
CA LEU A 1123 -19.73 -12.38 -33.30
C LEU A 1123 -18.47 -13.23 -33.36
N VAL A 1124 -17.71 -13.24 -32.26
CA VAL A 1124 -16.54 -14.11 -32.07
C VAL A 1124 -16.87 -15.10 -30.97
N VAL A 1125 -16.97 -16.38 -31.35
CA VAL A 1125 -16.97 -17.51 -30.41
C VAL A 1125 -15.52 -17.83 -30.11
N SER A 1126 -15.11 -17.53 -28.87
CA SER A 1126 -13.76 -17.63 -28.36
C SER A 1126 -13.67 -18.85 -27.44
N VAL A 1127 -12.84 -19.85 -27.77
CA VAL A 1127 -12.76 -21.14 -27.05
C VAL A 1127 -11.35 -21.49 -26.57
N ARG A 1128 -11.24 -22.00 -25.34
CA ARG A 1128 -9.99 -22.26 -24.62
C ARG A 1128 -10.10 -23.54 -23.78
N GLY A 1129 -9.03 -24.34 -23.67
CA GLY A 1129 -8.98 -25.50 -22.76
C GLY A 1129 -8.89 -25.07 -21.28
N SER A 1130 -9.28 -25.92 -20.32
CA SER A 1130 -9.44 -25.53 -18.91
C SER A 1130 -8.17 -25.01 -18.24
N CYS A 1131 -6.99 -25.39 -18.77
CA CYS A 1131 -5.68 -24.91 -18.35
C CYS A 1131 -4.87 -24.23 -19.48
N SER A 1132 -5.49 -24.01 -20.66
CA SER A 1132 -4.81 -23.46 -21.84
C SER A 1132 -4.68 -21.93 -21.77
N ILE A 1133 -3.58 -21.39 -22.27
CA ILE A 1133 -3.34 -19.94 -22.44
C ILE A 1133 -3.69 -19.44 -23.84
N GLU A 1134 -3.76 -20.32 -24.84
CA GLU A 1134 -4.28 -19.95 -26.15
C GLU A 1134 -5.80 -19.88 -26.16
N THR A 1135 -6.34 -19.23 -27.20
CA THR A 1135 -7.78 -19.16 -27.44
C THR A 1135 -8.02 -19.20 -28.95
N ARG A 1136 -8.88 -20.12 -29.40
CA ARG A 1136 -9.32 -20.16 -30.80
C ARG A 1136 -10.54 -19.27 -30.97
N ASN A 1137 -10.45 -18.32 -31.89
CA ASN A 1137 -11.56 -17.45 -32.26
C ASN A 1137 -12.24 -17.98 -33.54
N HIS A 1138 -13.56 -18.14 -33.49
CA HIS A 1138 -14.41 -18.53 -34.62
C HIS A 1138 -15.43 -17.41 -34.89
N ARG A 1139 -15.45 -16.86 -36.11
CA ARG A 1139 -16.25 -15.69 -36.47
C ARG A 1139 -17.59 -16.12 -37.07
N VAL A 1140 -18.68 -15.68 -36.45
CA VAL A 1140 -20.07 -15.90 -36.89
C VAL A 1140 -20.66 -14.56 -37.32
N ARG A 1141 -20.98 -14.42 -38.61
CA ARG A 1141 -21.69 -13.27 -39.15
C ARG A 1141 -23.17 -13.36 -38.76
N VAL A 1142 -23.70 -12.34 -38.11
CA VAL A 1142 -25.13 -12.20 -37.80
C VAL A 1142 -25.69 -11.03 -38.61
N ARG A 1143 -26.62 -11.29 -39.52
CA ARG A 1143 -27.32 -10.26 -40.30
C ARG A 1143 -28.78 -10.18 -39.86
N HIS A 1144 -29.21 -8.99 -39.44
CA HIS A 1144 -30.62 -8.66 -39.29
C HIS A 1144 -31.15 -8.16 -40.64
N CYS A 1145 -32.27 -8.74 -41.09
CA CYS A 1145 -32.98 -8.34 -42.30
C CYS A 1145 -34.34 -7.73 -41.95
N PHE A 1146 -34.55 -6.46 -42.28
CA PHE A 1146 -35.74 -5.72 -41.89
C PHE A 1146 -36.96 -6.09 -42.77
N SER A 1147 -37.99 -6.69 -42.17
CA SER A 1147 -39.18 -7.18 -42.88
C SER A 1147 -40.39 -6.25 -42.67
N SER A 1148 -40.71 -5.44 -43.68
CA SER A 1148 -41.72 -4.37 -43.62
C SER A 1148 -43.19 -4.85 -43.68
N LYS A 1149 -43.56 -5.86 -42.88
CA LYS A 1149 -44.91 -6.47 -42.86
C LYS A 1149 -45.60 -6.40 -41.50
N SER A 1150 -46.05 -5.21 -41.13
CA SER A 1150 -47.26 -5.06 -40.29
C SER A 1150 -48.48 -4.87 -41.19
N GLY A 1151 -49.62 -5.47 -40.82
CA GLY A 1151 -50.77 -5.60 -41.70
C GLY A 1151 -51.60 -4.32 -41.85
N ARG A 1152 -51.59 -3.68 -43.02
CA ARG A 1152 -52.58 -2.66 -43.37
C ARG A 1152 -53.96 -3.29 -43.61
N LEU A 1153 -54.94 -2.87 -42.81
CA LEU A 1153 -56.35 -3.19 -42.99
C LEU A 1153 -57.05 -2.10 -43.83
N ASP A 1154 -56.52 -1.83 -45.03
CA ASP A 1154 -57.01 -0.76 -45.92
C ASP A 1154 -58.39 -1.12 -46.51
N SER A 1155 -59.40 -0.33 -46.18
CA SER A 1155 -60.77 -0.54 -46.66
C SER A 1155 -61.06 0.24 -47.94
N LYS A 1156 -61.29 -0.49 -49.05
CA LYS A 1156 -62.07 -0.12 -50.26
C LYS A 1156 -61.91 1.35 -50.75
N SER A 1157 -61.25 1.64 -51.86
CA SER A 1157 -61.61 1.24 -53.25
C SER A 1157 -60.94 2.25 -54.22
N ASN A 1158 -60.97 2.19 -55.57
CA ASN A 1158 -61.61 1.29 -56.55
C ASN A 1158 -60.88 1.41 -57.91
N ASN A 1159 -60.90 0.38 -58.76
CA ASN A 1159 -60.62 0.42 -60.23
C ASN A 1159 -59.18 0.81 -60.72
N SER A 1160 -58.61 0.23 -61.80
CA SER A 1160 -59.03 -0.96 -62.58
C SER A 1160 -57.91 -1.54 -63.49
N LYS A 1161 -58.13 -2.80 -63.94
CA LYS A 1161 -57.69 -3.45 -65.20
C LYS A 1161 -56.27 -4.05 -65.36
N ARG A 1162 -56.31 -5.39 -65.52
CA ARG A 1162 -55.51 -6.31 -66.39
C ARG A 1162 -54.30 -7.07 -65.82
N THR A 1163 -54.63 -8.32 -65.48
CA THR A 1163 -53.88 -9.60 -65.47
C THR A 1163 -53.25 -9.98 -66.83
N PRO A 1164 -52.46 -11.09 -67.01
CA PRO A 1164 -52.22 -12.22 -66.07
C PRO A 1164 -50.77 -12.78 -65.95
N SER A 1165 -50.52 -13.55 -64.89
CA SER A 1165 -49.79 -14.84 -64.94
C SER A 1165 -50.04 -15.67 -63.67
N SER A 1166 -49.94 -17.00 -63.78
CA SER A 1166 -50.13 -18.01 -62.71
C SER A 1166 -48.89 -18.11 -61.81
N VAL A 1167 -48.93 -18.41 -60.50
CA VAL A 1167 -49.86 -19.14 -59.62
C VAL A 1167 -49.91 -20.67 -59.84
N LEU A 1168 -49.13 -21.40 -59.04
CA LEU A 1168 -49.50 -22.72 -58.53
C LEU A 1168 -49.23 -22.75 -57.02
N GLN A 1169 -50.25 -23.11 -56.25
CA GLN A 1169 -50.13 -23.37 -54.80
C GLN A 1169 -49.98 -24.88 -54.57
N ARG A 1170 -49.31 -25.27 -53.48
CA ARG A 1170 -50.07 -25.87 -52.36
C ARG A 1170 -49.31 -25.88 -51.04
N SER A 1171 -50.09 -25.95 -49.97
CA SER A 1171 -49.70 -26.28 -48.60
C SER A 1171 -49.55 -27.80 -48.44
N ASP A 1172 -48.96 -28.25 -47.34
CA ASP A 1172 -49.73 -28.81 -46.21
C ASP A 1172 -48.81 -29.02 -44.99
N VAL A 1173 -49.41 -29.22 -43.82
CA VAL A 1173 -48.72 -29.37 -42.52
C VAL A 1173 -49.26 -30.59 -41.80
N GLN A 1174 -48.37 -31.48 -41.33
CA GLN A 1174 -48.52 -32.19 -40.04
C GLN A 1174 -47.18 -32.85 -39.62
N PRO A 1175 -46.97 -33.15 -38.31
CA PRO A 1175 -45.67 -33.51 -37.75
C PRO A 1175 -45.47 -35.02 -37.57
N LEU A 1176 -44.22 -35.44 -37.33
CA LEU A 1176 -43.88 -36.78 -36.85
C LEU A 1176 -42.84 -36.71 -35.72
N ASN A 1177 -43.18 -37.29 -34.56
CA ASN A 1177 -42.21 -37.79 -33.58
C ASN A 1177 -41.68 -39.15 -34.06
N GLY A 1178 -40.39 -39.43 -33.86
CA GLY A 1178 -39.82 -40.74 -34.08
C GLY A 1178 -38.30 -40.74 -33.98
N SER A 1179 -37.73 -41.58 -33.11
CA SER A 1179 -36.29 -41.74 -32.94
C SER A 1179 -35.76 -42.93 -33.75
N SER A 1180 -34.66 -42.74 -34.47
CA SER A 1180 -33.78 -43.82 -34.93
C SER A 1180 -32.37 -43.29 -35.15
N ASP A 1181 -31.37 -43.98 -34.61
CA ASP A 1181 -29.96 -43.66 -34.84
C ASP A 1181 -29.58 -43.78 -36.32
N VAL A 1182 -28.80 -42.82 -36.82
CA VAL A 1182 -28.00 -42.99 -38.04
C VAL A 1182 -26.58 -42.51 -37.75
N VAL A 1183 -25.83 -43.36 -37.04
CA VAL A 1183 -24.38 -43.25 -36.95
C VAL A 1183 -23.80 -43.99 -38.16
N ASP A 1184 -23.37 -43.26 -39.20
CA ASP A 1184 -22.19 -43.61 -40.03
C ASP A 1184 -21.85 -42.56 -41.11
N ASP A 1185 -22.84 -41.85 -41.69
CA ASP A 1185 -22.69 -41.01 -42.90
C ASP A 1185 -21.96 -39.65 -42.72
N LEU A 1186 -21.05 -39.52 -41.74
CA LEU A 1186 -20.17 -38.35 -41.58
C LEU A 1186 -18.66 -38.71 -41.55
N ARG A 1187 -18.29 -39.84 -42.15
CA ARG A 1187 -16.93 -40.05 -42.64
C ARG A 1187 -16.80 -39.47 -44.06
N ASN A 1188 -15.69 -38.80 -44.33
CA ASN A 1188 -15.31 -38.20 -45.63
C ASN A 1188 -16.04 -36.89 -46.02
N LEU A 1189 -15.75 -35.80 -45.30
CA LEU A 1189 -15.56 -34.49 -45.94
C LEU A 1189 -14.37 -33.78 -45.28
N HIS A 1190 -13.23 -33.77 -45.98
CA HIS A 1190 -12.04 -33.01 -45.60
C HIS A 1190 -12.05 -31.62 -46.27
N SER A 1191 -11.34 -30.67 -45.63
CA SER A 1191 -10.87 -29.39 -46.19
C SER A 1191 -11.92 -28.24 -46.29
N PRO A 1192 -11.50 -26.97 -46.13
CA PRO A 1192 -10.23 -26.45 -45.60
C PRO A 1192 -10.33 -26.02 -44.13
#